data_AF-A0A0G0PZF5-F1
#
_entry.id   AF-A0A0G0PZF5-F1
#
_cell.length_a   1.000
_cell.length_b   1.000
_cell.length_c   1.000
_cell.angle_alpha   90.00
_cell.angle_beta   90.00
_cell.angle_gamma   90.00
#
_symmetry.space_group_name_H-M   'P 1'
#
loop_
_entity.id
_entity.type
_entity.pdbx_description
1 polymer ?
#
loop_
_entity_poly.entity_id
_entity_poly.type
_entity_poly.pdbx_seq_one_letter_code
_entity_poly.pdbx_strand_id
1 'polypeptide(L)'
;MPEDQLKEIIDMQSEQLSSEHPVEICEESPEQVVFNVLKSGEAAIAAAKENGNQAIEIIKNSGADQTELLNANEVIEITNRELDAAEYDLQKQVIVPIQNEEEITPGKILNKTSIARDRNFEGSIIVKTKSEDGQTVGYAIRRDSHGNLEGNKIGYMPNGSTGPVYQLHQSDFDRLAEEGILEAYDHALSEEESQRAAFPETVKDLLSKISWRSTLDNEEKKQLRESFMDRFRTGELNLQKFLEDVNTSPYALAALRDILLDELDESRGVDKHDNKLIHHYLAASLESLAVQLGNNDKSEDESGNEFGPTTKRRFRENLIFLASNALKTPYEREKNTVEAWLLEHLNDLNESVKPFKSKDGSSSRLYEYSFYNIIDQAQNPELFKKIVRMAYSQAQISEPRLDRSIPGVYDFYPNSKKNVVMTELEDWVPIQKMVSDSPSAEIQKLKPELIEELIKSETPREDFEKIEAIFLKNCLPEIGKINKIFEVLYRKSRLEGLIQEHTSPVLKKQSDRGRRFQIFKDLLDIHLKSGNESLKDYLRAFQDGQAMFAEVATSGVAALSPVEQKTLDYQLKRLETLYDSSWLKKTSTNDVDGTLTERFNMLSRSLGLEKGGNPVERLQEMYLRPIGLKNVQQALLVMNQALTEAEKRGLAYAAEFSMTGAHLKEGDLLKGIEHQYLEKILQNGSVAAEFLGSSAISDSTPLDTDLAMVKQDNIGTSFEETINNSIAGNYGQLLIALKDRGQFYKSDIEDKASKSQRDGKPELFMTGIYGNSHYGIRTGFASTEIDFLVARQYLSKENLNQVFIDIARKGVYIPVVSEQGELIFTPEMYESLRPKDYDYSRLDTTALDKILSDENFQSDQLLDSLKECFGEEYEHAAGTWENYSIGEHTQKVMEQYEKYFTDKELPTGTSDRFFRLFLALHDIGKPQAIEVGNKEFQHYYTEPVMKKVFEQMGFGSDEIKLAQTLVGADPVGAYLQEGKIEDSAQYILQKSAESSMTPEELLDLFIVFYKCDAGSYTENAGGQASLDDKFIFDETSRTVEFAPETELKINKLKEMIKRA
;
A
#
# COMPACT_ATOMS: atom_id res chain seq x y z
N MET A 1 -26.75 -45.45 -12.68
CA MET A 1 -28.08 -45.81 -13.24
C MET A 1 -28.24 -45.08 -14.57
N PRO A 2 -28.87 -45.67 -15.60
CA PRO A 2 -29.25 -44.93 -16.81
C PRO A 2 -30.28 -43.84 -16.46
N GLU A 3 -30.20 -42.67 -17.09
CA GLU A 3 -31.09 -41.50 -16.91
C GLU A 3 -32.58 -41.87 -16.89
N ASP A 4 -32.98 -42.86 -17.69
CA ASP A 4 -34.37 -43.29 -17.82
C ASP A 4 -34.96 -43.86 -16.52
N GLN A 5 -34.14 -44.46 -15.64
CA GLN A 5 -34.61 -45.00 -14.36
C GLN A 5 -34.66 -43.97 -13.24
N LEU A 6 -33.91 -42.87 -13.36
CA LEU A 6 -33.98 -41.76 -12.39
C LEU A 6 -35.27 -40.96 -12.61
N LYS A 7 -35.64 -40.76 -13.88
CA LYS A 7 -36.87 -40.07 -14.29
C LYS A 7 -38.13 -40.81 -13.85
N GLU A 8 -38.13 -42.15 -13.93
CA GLU A 8 -39.25 -42.99 -13.50
C GLU A 8 -39.47 -42.97 -11.96
N ILE A 9 -38.40 -42.79 -11.18
CA ILE A 9 -38.48 -42.66 -9.71
C ILE A 9 -38.97 -41.27 -9.29
N ILE A 10 -38.53 -40.22 -10.00
CA ILE A 10 -38.97 -38.84 -9.79
C ILE A 10 -40.46 -38.70 -10.16
N ASP A 11 -40.89 -39.30 -11.27
CA ASP A 11 -42.29 -39.29 -11.68
C ASP A 11 -43.18 -40.08 -10.68
N MET A 12 -42.73 -41.24 -10.17
CA MET A 12 -43.47 -41.99 -9.13
C MET A 12 -43.60 -41.24 -7.80
N GLN A 13 -42.58 -40.47 -7.40
CA GLN A 13 -42.62 -39.69 -6.15
C GLN A 13 -43.48 -38.42 -6.29
N SER A 14 -43.57 -37.86 -7.50
CA SER A 14 -44.43 -36.72 -7.79
C SER A 14 -45.94 -37.08 -7.78
N GLU A 15 -46.32 -38.29 -8.22
CA GLU A 15 -47.71 -38.75 -8.15
C GLU A 15 -48.17 -39.07 -6.71
N GLN A 16 -47.27 -39.59 -5.84
CA GLN A 16 -47.61 -39.90 -4.44
C GLN A 16 -47.87 -38.67 -3.55
N LEU A 17 -47.37 -37.49 -3.92
CA LEU A 17 -47.65 -36.23 -3.21
C LEU A 17 -48.99 -35.59 -3.62
N SER A 18 -49.64 -36.08 -4.67
CA SER A 18 -50.89 -35.50 -5.21
C SER A 18 -52.17 -36.11 -4.62
N SER A 19 -52.09 -37.15 -3.79
CA SER A 19 -53.26 -37.82 -3.25
C SER A 19 -53.07 -38.25 -1.80
N GLU A 20 -53.43 -37.40 -0.84
CA GLU A 20 -54.20 -37.79 0.35
C GLU A 20 -54.70 -36.56 1.15
N HIS A 21 -56.03 -36.51 1.28
CA HIS A 21 -56.91 -35.64 2.09
C HIS A 21 -57.58 -34.41 1.43
N PRO A 22 -58.93 -34.40 1.34
CA PRO A 22 -59.71 -33.32 0.72
C PRO A 22 -59.77 -32.10 1.65
N VAL A 23 -59.40 -30.93 1.12
CA VAL A 23 -59.50 -29.63 1.80
C VAL A 23 -60.97 -29.25 1.94
N GLU A 24 -61.46 -29.20 3.18
CA GLU A 24 -62.64 -28.42 3.55
C GLU A 24 -62.33 -26.94 3.31
N ILE A 25 -63.14 -26.32 2.44
CA ILE A 25 -63.03 -24.90 2.07
C ILE A 25 -63.33 -24.06 3.31
N CYS A 26 -62.29 -23.46 3.91
CA CYS A 26 -62.40 -22.38 4.88
C CYS A 26 -61.93 -21.06 4.25
N GLU A 27 -62.62 -19.99 4.61
CA GLU A 27 -62.47 -18.62 4.12
C GLU A 27 -61.08 -18.06 4.40
N GLU A 28 -60.12 -18.25 3.48
CA GLU A 28 -58.81 -17.60 3.54
C GLU A 28 -58.76 -16.35 2.65
N SER A 29 -58.16 -15.26 3.14
CA SER A 29 -57.98 -14.03 2.36
C SER A 29 -57.01 -14.27 1.19
N PRO A 30 -57.12 -13.51 0.08
CA PRO A 30 -56.20 -13.64 -1.05
C PRO A 30 -54.71 -13.50 -0.65
N GLU A 31 -54.39 -12.69 0.37
CA GLU A 31 -53.01 -12.57 0.86
C GLU A 31 -52.51 -13.84 1.54
N GLN A 32 -53.38 -14.53 2.28
CA GLN A 32 -53.03 -15.78 2.97
C GLN A 32 -52.77 -16.92 1.96
N VAL A 33 -53.53 -16.97 0.87
CA VAL A 33 -53.34 -17.93 -0.23
C VAL A 33 -51.99 -17.68 -0.92
N VAL A 34 -51.65 -16.42 -1.21
CA VAL A 34 -50.35 -16.07 -1.83
C VAL A 34 -49.18 -16.39 -0.89
N PHE A 35 -49.30 -16.08 0.39
CA PHE A 35 -48.28 -16.40 1.39
C PHE A 35 -48.07 -17.92 1.54
N ASN A 36 -49.16 -18.70 1.54
CA ASN A 36 -49.09 -20.16 1.63
C ASN A 36 -48.50 -20.80 0.35
N VAL A 37 -48.76 -20.22 -0.83
CA VAL A 37 -48.14 -20.66 -2.10
C VAL A 37 -46.65 -20.34 -2.14
N LEU A 38 -46.22 -19.16 -1.68
CA LEU A 38 -44.80 -18.80 -1.59
C LEU A 38 -44.05 -19.72 -0.63
N LYS A 39 -44.61 -19.94 0.57
CA LYS A 39 -43.98 -20.79 1.59
C LYS A 39 -43.88 -22.25 1.17
N SER A 40 -44.84 -22.74 0.36
CA SER A 40 -44.78 -24.09 -0.21
C SER A 40 -43.80 -24.20 -1.38
N GLY A 41 -43.65 -23.15 -2.19
CA GLY A 41 -42.63 -23.07 -3.25
C GLY A 41 -41.21 -23.05 -2.70
N GLU A 42 -40.93 -22.21 -1.69
CA GLU A 42 -39.63 -22.15 -1.01
C GLU A 42 -39.29 -23.47 -0.31
N ALA A 43 -40.27 -24.11 0.35
CA ALA A 43 -40.08 -25.42 0.97
C ALA A 43 -39.80 -26.53 -0.07
N ALA A 44 -40.41 -26.49 -1.24
CA ALA A 44 -40.16 -27.45 -2.32
C ALA A 44 -38.76 -27.28 -2.93
N ILE A 45 -38.29 -26.03 -3.09
CA ILE A 45 -36.94 -25.71 -3.56
C ILE A 45 -35.89 -26.18 -2.55
N ALA A 46 -36.11 -25.94 -1.25
CA ALA A 46 -35.21 -26.41 -0.19
C ALA A 46 -35.10 -27.95 -0.17
N ALA A 47 -36.23 -28.65 -0.29
CA ALA A 47 -36.26 -30.11 -0.34
C ALA A 47 -35.54 -30.67 -1.60
N ALA A 48 -35.65 -30.00 -2.74
CA ALA A 48 -34.94 -30.39 -3.97
C ALA A 48 -33.42 -30.25 -3.83
N LYS A 49 -32.93 -29.16 -3.22
CA LYS A 49 -31.50 -28.94 -2.92
C LYS A 49 -30.97 -30.01 -1.95
N GLU A 50 -31.74 -30.34 -0.92
CA GLU A 50 -31.36 -31.37 0.05
C GLU A 50 -31.30 -32.78 -0.57
N ASN A 51 -32.25 -33.14 -1.43
CA ASN A 51 -32.24 -34.41 -2.15
C ASN A 51 -31.06 -34.53 -3.12
N GLY A 52 -30.67 -33.45 -3.80
CA GLY A 52 -29.47 -33.42 -4.65
C GLY A 52 -28.18 -33.69 -3.87
N ASN A 53 -28.05 -33.09 -2.69
CA ASN A 53 -26.90 -33.31 -1.81
C ASN A 53 -26.85 -34.74 -1.25
N GLN A 54 -27.99 -35.33 -0.91
CA GLN A 54 -28.07 -36.73 -0.49
C GLN A 54 -27.72 -37.71 -1.63
N ALA A 55 -28.07 -37.39 -2.88
CA ALA A 55 -27.68 -38.19 -4.04
C ALA A 55 -26.15 -38.22 -4.24
N ILE A 56 -25.44 -37.12 -3.97
CA ILE A 56 -23.96 -37.09 -4.00
C ILE A 56 -23.36 -38.00 -2.94
N GLU A 57 -23.90 -38.01 -1.72
CA GLU A 57 -23.41 -38.91 -0.67
C GLU A 57 -23.60 -40.39 -1.07
N ILE A 58 -24.72 -40.72 -1.70
CA ILE A 58 -24.98 -42.08 -2.18
C ILE A 58 -24.00 -42.46 -3.30
N ILE A 59 -23.71 -41.55 -4.24
CA ILE A 59 -22.74 -41.78 -5.32
C ILE A 59 -21.31 -41.95 -4.76
N LYS A 60 -20.90 -41.10 -3.80
CA LYS A 60 -19.60 -41.20 -3.10
C LYS A 60 -19.45 -42.55 -2.38
N ASN A 61 -20.53 -43.05 -1.80
CA ASN A 61 -20.53 -44.32 -1.08
C ASN A 61 -20.65 -45.56 -1.99
N SER A 62 -20.95 -45.37 -3.29
CA SER A 62 -21.07 -46.47 -4.27
C SER A 62 -19.74 -46.91 -4.90
N GLY A 63 -18.63 -46.20 -4.63
CA GLY A 63 -17.31 -46.48 -5.18
C GLY A 63 -17.07 -45.93 -6.59
N ALA A 64 -17.82 -44.90 -6.99
CA ALA A 64 -17.68 -44.19 -8.26
C ALA A 64 -16.29 -43.54 -8.42
N ASP A 65 -15.78 -43.46 -9.66
CA ASP A 65 -14.47 -42.87 -9.92
C ASP A 65 -14.47 -41.33 -9.84
N GLN A 66 -13.28 -40.73 -9.80
CA GLN A 66 -13.13 -39.28 -9.64
C GLN A 66 -13.79 -38.46 -10.76
N THR A 67 -13.91 -39.02 -11.96
CA THR A 67 -14.49 -38.36 -13.14
C THR A 67 -16.02 -38.37 -13.04
N GLU A 68 -16.60 -39.48 -12.59
CA GLU A 68 -18.05 -39.58 -12.34
C GLU A 68 -18.49 -38.66 -11.20
N LEU A 69 -17.66 -38.51 -10.16
CA LEU A 69 -17.89 -37.57 -9.07
C LEU A 69 -17.78 -36.11 -9.50
N LEU A 70 -16.85 -35.79 -10.40
CA LEU A 70 -16.69 -34.43 -10.92
C LEU A 70 -17.92 -34.02 -11.74
N ASN A 71 -18.37 -34.89 -12.65
CA ASN A 71 -19.55 -34.63 -13.48
C ASN A 71 -20.84 -34.52 -12.66
N ALA A 72 -21.00 -35.34 -11.61
CA ALA A 72 -22.16 -35.27 -10.73
C ALA A 72 -22.21 -33.97 -9.92
N ASN A 73 -21.05 -33.47 -9.45
CA ASN A 73 -20.99 -32.18 -8.76
C ASN A 73 -21.30 -31.02 -9.71
N GLU A 74 -20.82 -31.06 -10.95
CA GLU A 74 -21.06 -30.01 -11.95
C GLU A 74 -22.55 -29.91 -12.32
N VAL A 75 -23.24 -31.04 -12.49
CA VAL A 75 -24.69 -31.07 -12.76
C VAL A 75 -25.49 -30.48 -11.59
N ILE A 76 -25.08 -30.75 -10.35
CA ILE A 76 -25.75 -30.23 -9.15
C ILE A 76 -25.49 -28.76 -8.93
N GLU A 77 -24.28 -28.28 -9.24
CA GLU A 77 -23.97 -26.85 -9.19
C GLU A 77 -24.81 -26.06 -10.21
N ILE A 78 -24.99 -26.62 -11.42
CA ILE A 78 -25.88 -26.04 -12.44
C ILE A 78 -27.34 -26.06 -11.95
N THR A 79 -27.80 -27.19 -11.41
CA THR A 79 -29.19 -27.35 -10.93
C THR A 79 -29.49 -26.41 -9.77
N ASN A 80 -28.55 -26.25 -8.82
CA ASN A 80 -28.71 -25.33 -7.69
C ASN A 80 -28.75 -23.88 -8.17
N ARG A 81 -27.92 -23.51 -9.16
CA ARG A 81 -27.95 -22.17 -9.75
C ARG A 81 -29.26 -21.88 -10.48
N GLU A 82 -29.86 -22.87 -11.15
CA GLU A 82 -31.20 -22.74 -11.75
C GLU A 82 -32.32 -22.64 -10.70
N LEU A 83 -32.21 -23.39 -9.59
CA LEU A 83 -33.15 -23.32 -8.46
C LEU A 83 -33.07 -21.98 -7.73
N ASP A 84 -31.87 -21.42 -7.54
CA ASP A 84 -31.66 -20.10 -6.94
C ASP A 84 -32.26 -18.99 -7.84
N ALA A 85 -32.13 -19.12 -9.16
CA ALA A 85 -32.76 -18.19 -10.09
C ALA A 85 -34.31 -18.28 -10.06
N ALA A 86 -34.85 -19.49 -9.93
CA ALA A 86 -36.30 -19.69 -9.79
C ALA A 86 -36.85 -19.16 -8.45
N GLU A 87 -36.08 -19.30 -7.37
CA GLU A 87 -36.39 -18.74 -6.04
C GLU A 87 -36.44 -17.20 -6.09
N TYR A 88 -35.47 -16.60 -6.78
CA TYR A 88 -35.42 -15.15 -7.01
C TYR A 88 -36.61 -14.65 -7.85
N ASP A 89 -36.99 -15.36 -8.92
CA ASP A 89 -38.15 -15.00 -9.74
C ASP A 89 -39.48 -15.15 -9.00
N LEU A 90 -39.61 -16.15 -8.11
CA LEU A 90 -40.75 -16.34 -7.21
C LEU A 90 -40.92 -15.15 -6.25
N GLN A 91 -39.82 -14.64 -5.70
CA GLN A 91 -39.83 -13.49 -4.80
C GLN A 91 -40.12 -12.16 -5.52
N LYS A 92 -39.79 -12.06 -6.82
CA LYS A 92 -39.96 -10.83 -7.60
C LYS A 92 -41.38 -10.57 -8.10
N GLN A 93 -42.24 -11.60 -8.16
CA GLN A 93 -43.60 -11.48 -8.72
C GLN A 93 -44.67 -10.90 -7.76
N VAL A 94 -44.34 -10.56 -6.52
CA VAL A 94 -45.32 -10.03 -5.54
C VAL A 94 -44.99 -8.60 -5.13
N ILE A 95 -45.42 -7.64 -5.94
CA ILE A 95 -45.72 -6.27 -5.49
C ILE A 95 -47.16 -5.96 -5.89
N VAL A 96 -48.09 -6.06 -4.93
CA VAL A 96 -49.46 -5.55 -5.06
C VAL A 96 -49.71 -4.55 -3.93
N PRO A 97 -50.24 -3.34 -4.22
CA PRO A 97 -50.43 -2.30 -3.22
C PRO A 97 -51.68 -2.57 -2.36
N ILE A 98 -51.52 -2.59 -1.04
CA ILE A 98 -52.65 -2.72 -0.11
C ILE A 98 -53.27 -1.33 0.13
N GLN A 99 -54.41 -1.07 -0.51
CA GLN A 99 -55.45 -0.19 0.01
C GLN A 99 -56.44 -1.06 0.77
N ASN A 100 -56.81 -0.70 2.01
CA ASN A 100 -58.12 -1.05 2.55
C ASN A 100 -58.57 -0.03 3.61
N GLU A 101 -59.70 0.61 3.30
CA GLU A 101 -60.61 1.24 4.25
C GLU A 101 -61.51 0.13 4.80
N GLU A 102 -61.68 0.03 6.12
CA GLU A 102 -62.91 -0.53 6.69
C GLU A 102 -63.37 0.28 7.91
N GLU A 103 -64.69 0.43 7.97
CA GLU A 103 -65.46 1.39 8.75
C GLU A 103 -65.51 1.07 10.24
N ILE A 104 -65.27 2.10 11.07
CA ILE A 104 -65.81 2.16 12.43
C ILE A 104 -66.66 3.42 12.54
N THR A 105 -67.95 3.26 12.81
CA THR A 105 -68.89 4.35 13.15
C THR A 105 -69.25 4.31 14.64
N PRO A 106 -69.70 5.41 15.27
CA PRO A 106 -69.10 6.73 15.28
C PRO A 106 -69.05 7.32 16.71
N GLY A 107 -67.92 7.87 17.12
CA GLY A 107 -67.79 8.53 18.43
C GLY A 107 -66.60 9.48 18.52
N LYS A 108 -66.71 10.63 17.84
CA LYS A 108 -65.82 11.80 17.89
C LYS A 108 -64.37 11.61 17.40
N ILE A 109 -64.20 11.90 16.11
CA ILE A 109 -63.07 12.59 15.44
C ILE A 109 -61.67 12.31 16.01
N LEU A 110 -60.90 11.48 15.29
CA LEU A 110 -59.44 11.44 15.36
C LEU A 110 -58.89 11.26 13.93
N ASN A 111 -58.24 12.29 13.40
CA ASN A 111 -57.60 12.25 12.08
C ASN A 111 -56.45 11.23 12.10
N LYS A 112 -56.50 10.24 11.19
CA LYS A 112 -55.50 9.17 10.94
C LYS A 112 -54.16 9.36 11.68
N THR A 113 -53.95 8.56 12.71
CA THR A 113 -52.77 8.60 13.55
C THR A 113 -51.83 7.43 13.25
N SER A 114 -50.52 7.65 13.09
CA SER A 114 -49.52 6.58 13.03
C SER A 114 -48.39 6.78 14.05
N ILE A 115 -47.87 5.69 14.62
CA ILE A 115 -46.85 5.72 15.67
C ILE A 115 -45.50 5.33 15.05
N ALA A 116 -44.45 6.10 15.36
CA ALA A 116 -43.10 5.87 14.84
C ALA A 116 -42.01 6.22 15.87
N ARG A 117 -40.77 5.78 15.60
CA ARG A 117 -39.54 6.22 16.27
C ARG A 117 -38.59 6.84 15.28
N ASP A 118 -37.82 7.84 15.73
CA ASP A 118 -36.83 8.53 14.92
C ASP A 118 -35.55 8.69 15.72
N ARG A 119 -34.40 8.39 15.10
CA ARG A 119 -33.06 8.47 15.72
C ARG A 119 -32.70 9.90 16.14
N ASN A 120 -33.30 10.91 15.52
CA ASN A 120 -33.09 12.32 15.88
C ASN A 120 -33.87 12.76 17.13
N PHE A 121 -34.81 11.95 17.64
CA PHE A 121 -35.65 12.26 18.80
C PHE A 121 -35.59 11.13 19.85
N GLU A 122 -34.36 10.83 20.28
CA GLU A 122 -34.04 9.70 21.14
C GLU A 122 -34.88 9.68 22.44
N GLY A 123 -35.44 8.52 22.75
CA GLY A 123 -36.31 8.30 23.91
C GLY A 123 -37.75 8.84 23.79
N SER A 124 -38.17 9.33 22.61
CA SER A 124 -39.54 9.84 22.38
C SER A 124 -40.37 8.92 21.51
N ILE A 125 -41.68 8.83 21.77
CA ILE A 125 -42.66 8.17 20.89
C ILE A 125 -43.27 9.25 19.99
N ILE A 126 -43.23 9.04 18.67
CA ILE A 126 -43.75 10.00 17.70
C ILE A 126 -45.15 9.58 17.28
N VAL A 127 -46.13 10.42 17.57
CA VAL A 127 -47.53 10.25 17.17
C VAL A 127 -47.81 11.21 15.99
N LYS A 128 -47.95 10.68 14.77
CA LYS A 128 -48.20 11.44 13.54
C LYS A 128 -49.69 11.57 13.29
N THR A 129 -50.19 12.77 13.01
CA THR A 129 -51.58 13.07 12.62
C THR A 129 -51.62 13.99 11.40
N LYS A 130 -52.81 14.23 10.82
CA LYS A 130 -53.03 15.23 9.77
C LYS A 130 -53.68 16.49 10.35
N SER A 131 -53.06 17.64 10.10
CA SER A 131 -53.63 18.96 10.38
C SER A 131 -54.88 19.24 9.53
N GLU A 132 -55.68 20.24 9.91
CA GLU A 132 -56.88 20.67 9.18
C GLU A 132 -56.59 21.03 7.71
N ASP A 133 -55.36 21.45 7.39
CA ASP A 133 -54.91 21.80 6.05
C ASP A 133 -54.35 20.59 5.26
N GLY A 134 -54.47 19.37 5.80
CA GLY A 134 -54.05 18.12 5.15
C GLY A 134 -52.56 17.78 5.25
N GLN A 135 -51.74 18.62 5.90
CA GLN A 135 -50.32 18.36 6.15
C GLN A 135 -50.13 17.38 7.33
N THR A 136 -49.19 16.45 7.17
CA THR A 136 -48.80 15.52 8.24
C THR A 136 -47.95 16.24 9.29
N VAL A 137 -48.30 16.05 10.56
CA VAL A 137 -47.63 16.62 11.72
C VAL A 137 -47.32 15.50 12.69
N GLY A 138 -46.10 15.41 13.19
CA GLY A 138 -45.71 14.48 14.26
C GLY A 138 -45.62 15.18 15.60
N TYR A 139 -45.98 14.49 16.66
CA TYR A 139 -45.73 14.90 18.03
C TYR A 139 -44.80 13.89 18.67
N ALA A 140 -43.53 14.27 18.87
CA ALA A 140 -42.56 13.48 19.61
C ALA A 140 -42.75 13.75 21.11
N ILE A 141 -43.25 12.78 21.85
CA ILE A 141 -43.64 12.93 23.26
C ILE A 141 -42.84 11.96 24.12
N ARG A 142 -42.41 12.41 25.31
CA ARG A 142 -41.79 11.57 26.34
C ARG A 142 -42.12 12.09 27.75
N ARG A 143 -41.81 11.29 28.77
CA ARG A 143 -41.82 11.72 30.18
C ARG A 143 -40.41 12.00 30.66
N ASP A 144 -40.22 13.15 31.32
CA ASP A 144 -38.95 13.49 31.96
C ASP A 144 -38.70 12.65 33.22
N SER A 145 -37.53 12.83 33.84
CA SER A 145 -37.13 12.12 35.07
C SER A 145 -38.04 12.38 36.28
N HIS A 146 -38.91 13.39 36.22
CA HIS A 146 -39.89 13.73 37.25
C HIS A 146 -41.31 13.31 36.87
N GLY A 147 -41.50 12.64 35.72
CA GLY A 147 -42.77 12.14 35.21
C GLY A 147 -43.61 13.16 34.43
N ASN A 148 -43.09 14.37 34.20
CA ASN A 148 -43.79 15.40 33.44
C ASN A 148 -43.67 15.15 31.94
N LEU A 149 -44.71 15.52 31.17
CA LEU A 149 -44.68 15.40 29.72
C LEU A 149 -43.81 16.51 29.11
N GLU A 150 -42.90 16.11 28.22
CA GLU A 150 -42.18 17.02 27.34
C GLU A 150 -42.20 16.48 25.91
N GLY A 151 -42.05 17.37 24.93
CA GLY A 151 -42.18 16.95 23.55
C GLY A 151 -42.06 18.07 22.52
N ASN A 152 -41.98 17.67 21.26
CA ASN A 152 -41.83 18.56 20.12
C ASN A 152 -42.89 18.25 19.05
N LYS A 153 -43.46 19.29 18.46
CA LYS A 153 -44.25 19.24 17.24
C LYS A 153 -43.33 19.32 16.03
N ILE A 154 -43.45 18.38 15.12
CA ILE A 154 -42.66 18.21 13.90
C ILE A 154 -43.59 18.39 12.70
N GLY A 155 -43.36 19.41 11.88
CA GLY A 155 -44.04 19.50 10.57
C GLY A 155 -43.37 18.56 9.57
N TYR A 156 -44.13 17.81 8.78
CA TYR A 156 -43.57 17.05 7.65
C TYR A 156 -43.89 17.74 6.33
N MET A 157 -42.88 17.86 5.46
CA MET A 157 -43.07 18.37 4.10
C MET A 157 -43.75 17.30 3.21
N PRO A 158 -44.38 17.68 2.08
CA PRO A 158 -45.08 16.74 1.20
C PRO A 158 -44.21 15.58 0.67
N ASN A 159 -42.89 15.77 0.60
CA ASN A 159 -41.90 14.76 0.20
C ASN A 159 -41.46 13.84 1.36
N GLY A 160 -42.05 13.97 2.55
CA GLY A 160 -41.74 13.17 3.74
C GLY A 160 -40.57 13.66 4.58
N SER A 161 -39.84 14.69 4.15
CA SER A 161 -38.73 15.28 4.92
C SER A 161 -39.21 16.06 6.15
N THR A 162 -38.38 16.10 7.20
CA THR A 162 -38.66 16.81 8.45
C THR A 162 -38.57 18.32 8.24
N GLY A 163 -39.69 19.00 8.45
CA GLY A 163 -39.81 20.45 8.46
C GLY A 163 -39.53 21.06 9.83
N PRO A 164 -39.96 22.31 10.08
CA PRO A 164 -39.65 23.01 11.31
C PRO A 164 -40.19 22.30 12.56
N VAL A 165 -39.34 22.25 13.59
CA VAL A 165 -39.61 21.60 14.89
C VAL A 165 -39.89 22.66 15.93
N TYR A 166 -41.01 22.51 16.66
CA TYR A 166 -41.46 23.44 17.69
C TYR A 166 -41.62 22.72 19.02
N GLN A 167 -41.05 23.27 20.09
CA GLN A 167 -41.20 22.72 21.43
C GLN A 167 -42.64 22.92 21.94
N LEU A 168 -43.23 21.89 22.52
CA LEU A 168 -44.58 21.92 23.08
C LEU A 168 -44.56 22.55 24.49
N HIS A 169 -45.53 23.42 24.76
CA HIS A 169 -45.79 23.96 26.09
C HIS A 169 -46.97 23.24 26.76
N GLN A 170 -47.18 23.47 28.06
CA GLN A 170 -48.24 22.82 28.83
C GLN A 170 -49.64 22.97 28.20
N SER A 171 -49.95 24.16 27.67
CA SER A 171 -51.21 24.42 26.97
C SER A 171 -51.37 23.60 25.68
N ASP A 172 -50.28 23.20 25.05
CA ASP A 172 -50.32 22.33 23.88
C ASP A 172 -50.61 20.89 24.28
N PHE A 173 -50.08 20.41 25.42
CA PHE A 173 -50.41 19.08 25.95
C PHE A 173 -51.88 18.96 26.35
N ASP A 174 -52.45 20.01 26.93
CA ASP A 174 -53.89 20.06 27.23
C ASP A 174 -54.71 19.93 25.94
N ARG A 175 -54.27 20.58 24.84
CA ARG A 175 -54.89 20.43 23.52
C ARG A 175 -54.69 19.04 22.91
N LEU A 176 -53.51 18.45 23.06
CA LEU A 176 -53.22 17.09 22.59
C LEU A 176 -54.00 16.01 23.34
N ALA A 177 -54.37 16.26 24.60
CA ALA A 177 -55.29 15.42 25.36
C ALA A 177 -56.70 15.49 24.76
N GLU A 178 -57.21 16.70 24.47
CA GLU A 178 -58.52 16.89 23.85
C GLU A 178 -58.59 16.30 22.42
N GLU A 179 -57.46 16.31 21.71
CA GLU A 179 -57.30 15.72 20.38
C GLU A 179 -57.05 14.20 20.40
N GLY A 180 -56.99 13.54 21.57
CA GLY A 180 -56.80 12.09 21.72
C GLY A 180 -55.41 11.56 21.37
N ILE A 181 -54.43 12.45 21.21
CA ILE A 181 -53.05 12.11 20.81
C ILE A 181 -52.25 11.58 22.00
N LEU A 182 -52.52 12.08 23.21
CA LEU A 182 -51.87 11.58 24.43
C LEU A 182 -52.35 10.17 24.82
N GLU A 183 -53.60 9.81 24.51
CA GLU A 183 -54.09 8.43 24.72
C GLU A 183 -53.37 7.43 23.80
N ALA A 184 -53.11 7.81 22.54
CA ALA A 184 -52.31 6.99 21.62
C ALA A 184 -50.86 6.83 22.09
N TYR A 185 -50.27 7.87 22.70
CA TYR A 185 -48.96 7.81 23.34
C TYR A 185 -48.95 6.85 24.54
N ASP A 186 -49.89 6.97 25.47
CA ASP A 186 -49.94 6.12 26.67
C ASP A 186 -50.21 4.65 26.32
N HIS A 187 -51.03 4.37 25.28
CA HIS A 187 -51.23 3.00 24.79
C HIS A 187 -49.94 2.38 24.23
N ALA A 188 -49.23 3.11 23.38
CA ALA A 188 -47.96 2.67 22.79
C ALA A 188 -46.89 2.41 23.87
N LEU A 189 -46.85 3.26 24.90
CA LEU A 189 -45.95 3.09 26.04
C LEU A 189 -46.27 1.81 26.83
N SER A 190 -47.56 1.51 27.05
CA SER A 190 -47.99 0.34 27.81
C SER A 190 -47.75 -1.00 27.08
N GLU A 191 -47.86 -1.01 25.75
CA GLU A 191 -47.49 -2.17 24.92
C GLU A 191 -45.99 -2.44 25.00
N GLU A 192 -45.17 -1.39 25.00
CA GLU A 192 -43.73 -1.52 25.13
C GLU A 192 -43.29 -1.99 26.52
N GLU A 193 -43.90 -1.47 27.59
CA GLU A 193 -43.62 -1.94 28.96
C GLU A 193 -44.04 -3.41 29.15
N SER A 194 -45.11 -3.84 28.48
CA SER A 194 -45.56 -5.24 28.47
C SER A 194 -44.62 -6.17 27.68
N GLN A 195 -44.03 -5.68 26.58
CA GLN A 195 -43.00 -6.41 25.83
C GLN A 195 -41.66 -6.49 26.58
N ARG A 196 -41.30 -5.46 27.37
CA ARG A 196 -40.09 -5.41 28.21
C ARG A 196 -40.12 -6.35 29.42
N ALA A 197 -41.29 -6.74 29.90
CA ALA A 197 -41.43 -7.58 31.10
C ALA A 197 -41.21 -9.09 30.88
N ALA A 198 -40.91 -9.54 29.65
CA ALA A 198 -40.92 -10.97 29.30
C ALA A 198 -39.63 -11.77 29.55
N PHE A 199 -38.53 -11.21 30.10
CA PHE A 199 -37.30 -11.97 30.35
C PHE A 199 -36.55 -11.59 31.63
N PRO A 200 -36.63 -12.40 32.71
CA PRO A 200 -35.73 -12.29 33.86
C PRO A 200 -34.74 -13.47 33.89
N GLU A 201 -33.72 -13.48 33.03
CA GLU A 201 -32.52 -14.30 33.22
C GLU A 201 -31.38 -13.41 33.72
N THR A 202 -30.78 -13.74 34.87
CA THR A 202 -29.63 -13.00 35.40
C THR A 202 -28.45 -13.09 34.43
N VAL A 203 -27.68 -12.01 34.26
CA VAL A 203 -26.56 -11.89 33.29
C VAL A 203 -25.53 -13.03 33.42
N LYS A 204 -25.35 -13.57 34.63
CA LYS A 204 -24.54 -14.75 34.91
C LYS A 204 -25.02 -16.01 34.18
N ASP A 205 -26.33 -16.19 34.06
CA ASP A 205 -26.96 -17.33 33.35
C ASP A 205 -26.77 -17.19 31.83
N LEU A 206 -26.90 -15.97 31.31
CA LEU A 206 -26.67 -15.64 29.89
C LEU A 206 -25.22 -15.95 29.47
N LEU A 207 -24.23 -15.49 30.25
CA LEU A 207 -22.81 -15.75 29.97
C LEU A 207 -22.43 -17.22 30.12
N SER A 208 -23.09 -17.96 31.02
CA SER A 208 -22.88 -19.40 31.15
C SER A 208 -23.36 -20.18 29.92
N LYS A 209 -24.42 -19.70 29.27
CA LYS A 209 -24.99 -20.26 28.03
C LYS A 209 -24.17 -19.88 26.79
N ILE A 210 -23.53 -18.72 26.76
CA ILE A 210 -22.66 -18.29 25.64
C ILE A 210 -21.28 -18.98 25.65
N SER A 211 -20.88 -19.57 26.79
CA SER A 211 -19.61 -20.30 26.94
C SER A 211 -19.43 -21.43 25.92
N TRP A 212 -18.19 -21.65 25.46
CA TRP A 212 -17.81 -22.74 24.54
C TRP A 212 -18.18 -24.16 25.03
N ARG A 213 -18.52 -24.32 26.32
CA ARG A 213 -18.98 -25.58 26.90
C ARG A 213 -20.49 -25.80 26.84
N SER A 214 -21.26 -24.81 26.37
CA SER A 214 -22.71 -24.97 26.22
C SER A 214 -23.05 -25.85 25.02
N THR A 215 -24.15 -26.59 25.14
CA THR A 215 -24.68 -27.47 24.09
C THR A 215 -25.47 -26.72 23.01
N LEU A 216 -25.49 -25.38 23.06
CA LEU A 216 -26.20 -24.53 22.10
C LEU A 216 -25.50 -24.54 20.75
N ASP A 217 -26.29 -24.43 19.68
CA ASP A 217 -25.76 -24.28 18.33
C ASP A 217 -25.19 -22.87 18.06
N ASN A 218 -24.63 -22.67 16.87
CA ASN A 218 -23.96 -21.42 16.52
C ASN A 218 -24.95 -20.25 16.34
N GLU A 219 -26.19 -20.51 15.91
CA GLU A 219 -27.17 -19.46 15.64
C GLU A 219 -27.81 -18.97 16.95
N GLU A 220 -28.08 -19.89 17.88
CA GLU A 220 -28.53 -19.55 19.23
C GLU A 220 -27.48 -18.75 20.00
N LYS A 221 -26.20 -19.11 19.85
CA LYS A 221 -25.08 -18.34 20.42
C LYS A 221 -25.00 -16.93 19.83
N LYS A 222 -25.23 -16.79 18.52
CA LYS A 222 -25.24 -15.50 17.83
C LYS A 222 -26.36 -14.58 18.34
N GLN A 223 -27.60 -15.08 18.43
CA GLN A 223 -28.74 -14.31 18.94
C GLN A 223 -28.53 -13.84 20.39
N LEU A 224 -27.96 -14.71 21.25
CA LEU A 224 -27.62 -14.34 22.63
C LEU A 224 -26.53 -13.27 22.72
N ARG A 225 -25.56 -13.29 21.79
CA ARG A 225 -24.50 -12.26 21.69
C ARG A 225 -25.07 -10.93 21.24
N GLU A 226 -25.91 -10.91 20.20
CA GLU A 226 -26.56 -9.69 19.70
C GLU A 226 -27.44 -9.04 20.78
N SER A 227 -28.22 -9.84 21.51
CA SER A 227 -29.03 -9.36 22.64
C SER A 227 -28.19 -8.77 23.77
N PHE A 228 -27.03 -9.36 24.07
CA PHE A 228 -26.10 -8.80 25.05
C PHE A 228 -25.54 -7.46 24.60
N MET A 229 -25.14 -7.33 23.33
CA MET A 229 -24.57 -6.10 22.77
C MET A 229 -25.59 -4.97 22.68
N ASP A 230 -26.84 -5.26 22.36
CA ASP A 230 -27.91 -4.25 22.34
C ASP A 230 -28.15 -3.64 23.73
N ARG A 231 -28.20 -4.48 24.77
CA ARG A 231 -28.33 -4.05 26.17
C ARG A 231 -27.10 -3.30 26.69
N PHE A 232 -25.93 -3.61 26.13
CA PHE A 232 -24.69 -2.89 26.40
C PHE A 232 -24.70 -1.49 25.76
N ARG A 233 -25.06 -1.38 24.47
CA ARG A 233 -25.13 -0.12 23.72
C ARG A 233 -26.19 0.84 24.26
N THR A 234 -27.32 0.32 24.75
CA THR A 234 -28.43 1.12 25.31
C THR A 234 -28.22 1.56 26.76
N GLY A 235 -27.13 1.13 27.42
CA GLY A 235 -26.81 1.50 28.80
C GLY A 235 -27.68 0.79 29.87
N GLU A 236 -28.51 -0.17 29.48
CA GLU A 236 -29.32 -0.99 30.40
C GLU A 236 -28.46 -1.92 31.27
N LEU A 237 -27.26 -2.28 30.81
CA LEU A 237 -26.30 -3.10 31.55
C LEU A 237 -25.41 -2.21 32.45
N ASN A 238 -25.63 -2.24 33.77
CA ASN A 238 -24.76 -1.51 34.71
C ASN A 238 -23.38 -2.18 34.79
N LEU A 239 -22.36 -1.53 34.22
CA LEU A 239 -21.01 -2.09 34.05
C LEU A 239 -20.32 -2.44 35.37
N GLN A 240 -20.49 -1.63 36.42
CA GLN A 240 -19.83 -1.88 37.69
C GLN A 240 -20.41 -3.14 38.37
N LYS A 241 -21.74 -3.30 38.30
CA LYS A 241 -22.43 -4.50 38.78
C LYS A 241 -22.15 -5.74 37.91
N PHE A 242 -22.04 -5.54 36.60
CA PHE A 242 -21.65 -6.58 35.63
C PHE A 242 -20.23 -7.11 35.88
N LEU A 243 -19.26 -6.21 36.10
CA LEU A 243 -17.87 -6.58 36.40
C LEU A 243 -17.75 -7.24 37.78
N GLU A 244 -18.57 -6.85 38.76
CA GLU A 244 -18.69 -7.53 40.06
C GLU A 244 -19.24 -8.96 39.94
N ASP A 245 -20.20 -9.22 39.04
CA ASP A 245 -20.79 -10.55 38.82
C ASP A 245 -19.90 -11.49 37.98
N VAL A 246 -19.19 -10.95 36.97
CA VAL A 246 -18.22 -11.69 36.12
C VAL A 246 -16.98 -12.12 36.91
N ASN A 247 -16.70 -11.44 38.02
CA ASN A 247 -15.55 -11.61 38.90
C ASN A 247 -15.38 -13.02 39.51
N THR A 248 -16.41 -13.86 39.42
CA THR A 248 -16.42 -15.20 40.05
C THR A 248 -16.10 -16.34 39.09
N SER A 249 -16.00 -16.10 37.77
CA SER A 249 -15.83 -17.18 36.78
C SER A 249 -14.86 -16.85 35.64
N PRO A 250 -13.73 -17.58 35.52
CA PRO A 250 -12.81 -17.49 34.37
C PRO A 250 -13.47 -17.77 33.01
N TYR A 251 -14.60 -18.49 33.00
CA TYR A 251 -15.36 -18.80 31.79
C TYR A 251 -16.17 -17.60 31.30
N ALA A 252 -16.63 -16.73 32.21
CA ALA A 252 -17.34 -15.51 31.88
C ALA A 252 -16.42 -14.48 31.19
N LEU A 253 -15.15 -14.40 31.61
CA LEU A 253 -14.15 -13.56 30.94
C LEU A 253 -13.75 -14.07 29.55
N ALA A 254 -13.73 -15.38 29.34
CA ALA A 254 -13.51 -15.95 28.01
C ALA A 254 -14.69 -15.68 27.07
N ALA A 255 -15.93 -15.78 27.58
CA ALA A 255 -17.12 -15.39 26.82
C ALA A 255 -17.12 -13.89 26.48
N LEU A 256 -16.72 -13.03 27.44
CA LEU A 256 -16.57 -11.59 27.20
C LEU A 256 -15.50 -11.29 26.14
N ARG A 257 -14.36 -12.00 26.17
CA ARG A 257 -13.33 -11.90 25.13
C ARG A 257 -13.90 -12.20 23.75
N ASP A 258 -14.65 -13.30 23.61
CA ASP A 258 -15.20 -13.72 22.31
C ASP A 258 -16.27 -12.74 21.81
N ILE A 259 -17.11 -12.19 22.69
CA ILE A 259 -18.09 -11.15 22.36
C ILE A 259 -17.41 -9.87 21.88
N LEU A 260 -16.36 -9.42 22.58
CA LEU A 260 -15.63 -8.21 22.20
C LEU A 260 -14.78 -8.40 20.92
N LEU A 261 -14.38 -9.63 20.62
CA LEU A 261 -13.65 -9.98 19.40
C LEU A 261 -14.54 -9.90 18.16
N ASP A 262 -15.72 -10.51 18.23
CA ASP A 262 -16.67 -10.48 17.13
C ASP A 262 -17.09 -9.04 16.82
N GLU A 263 -17.31 -8.20 17.84
CA GLU A 263 -17.62 -6.78 17.64
C GLU A 263 -16.44 -5.99 17.06
N LEU A 264 -15.19 -6.26 17.46
CA LEU A 264 -14.00 -5.61 16.89
C LEU A 264 -13.76 -6.01 15.43
N ASP A 265 -14.16 -7.21 15.03
CA ASP A 265 -14.09 -7.67 13.64
C ASP A 265 -15.28 -7.16 12.80
N GLU A 266 -16.48 -7.03 13.37
CA GLU A 266 -17.67 -6.45 12.71
C GLU A 266 -17.62 -4.91 12.62
N SER A 267 -16.99 -4.22 13.58
CA SER A 267 -16.88 -2.75 13.62
C SER A 267 -15.81 -2.16 12.70
N ARG A 268 -15.14 -2.98 11.87
CA ARG A 268 -14.18 -2.52 10.84
C ARG A 268 -14.80 -1.62 9.75
N GLY A 269 -16.11 -1.35 9.81
CA GLY A 269 -16.83 -0.40 8.96
C GLY A 269 -17.75 0.61 9.67
N VAL A 270 -17.68 0.81 11.00
CA VAL A 270 -18.65 1.63 11.76
C VAL A 270 -18.02 2.88 12.44
N ASP A 271 -18.87 3.89 12.73
CA ASP A 271 -18.58 5.26 13.20
C ASP A 271 -17.51 5.38 14.33
N LYS A 272 -16.74 6.48 14.31
CA LYS A 272 -15.60 6.75 15.22
C LYS A 272 -16.01 6.81 16.70
N HIS A 273 -17.28 7.09 16.99
CA HIS A 273 -17.77 7.23 18.36
C HIS A 273 -17.85 5.88 19.09
N ASP A 274 -18.34 4.84 18.40
CA ASP A 274 -18.51 3.49 18.98
C ASP A 274 -17.14 2.83 19.22
N ASN A 275 -16.22 2.97 18.26
CA ASN A 275 -14.84 2.51 18.42
C ASN A 275 -14.11 3.22 19.57
N LYS A 276 -14.36 4.51 19.79
CA LYS A 276 -13.82 5.24 20.95
C LYS A 276 -14.39 4.73 22.26
N LEU A 277 -15.69 4.49 22.32
CA LEU A 277 -16.37 3.96 23.49
C LEU A 277 -15.80 2.58 23.84
N ILE A 278 -15.70 1.67 22.86
CA ILE A 278 -15.17 0.31 23.03
C ILE A 278 -13.72 0.33 23.55
N HIS A 279 -12.83 1.12 22.93
CA HIS A 279 -11.43 1.23 23.40
C HIS A 279 -11.30 1.91 24.76
N HIS A 280 -12.09 2.94 25.05
CA HIS A 280 -12.14 3.60 26.36
C HIS A 280 -12.62 2.62 27.45
N TYR A 281 -13.61 1.79 27.14
CA TYR A 281 -14.13 0.78 28.07
C TYR A 281 -13.18 -0.42 28.24
N LEU A 282 -12.45 -0.83 27.20
CA LEU A 282 -11.37 -1.81 27.31
C LEU A 282 -10.28 -1.33 28.28
N ALA A 283 -9.87 -0.06 28.16
CA ALA A 283 -8.91 0.56 29.07
C ALA A 283 -9.44 0.63 30.52
N ALA A 284 -10.70 1.07 30.72
CA ALA A 284 -11.32 1.15 32.05
C ALA A 284 -11.53 -0.24 32.70
N SER A 285 -11.86 -1.25 31.89
CA SER A 285 -12.05 -2.63 32.37
C SER A 285 -10.73 -3.26 32.83
N LEU A 286 -9.62 -2.97 32.13
CA LEU A 286 -8.27 -3.38 32.53
C LEU A 286 -7.85 -2.78 33.88
N GLU A 287 -8.10 -1.48 34.10
CA GLU A 287 -7.80 -0.83 35.38
C GLU A 287 -8.61 -1.44 36.54
N SER A 288 -9.91 -1.68 36.33
CA SER A 288 -10.81 -2.26 37.35
C SER A 288 -10.45 -3.70 37.71
N LEU A 289 -10.16 -4.55 36.70
CA LEU A 289 -9.77 -5.95 36.89
C LEU A 289 -8.41 -6.10 37.61
N ALA A 290 -7.51 -5.12 37.45
CA ALA A 290 -6.19 -5.15 38.06
C ALA A 290 -6.16 -4.77 39.54
N VAL A 291 -6.97 -3.77 39.94
CA VAL A 291 -7.11 -3.37 41.35
C VAL A 291 -7.61 -4.55 42.22
N GLN A 292 -8.36 -5.48 41.64
CA GLN A 292 -8.85 -6.67 42.35
C GLN A 292 -7.89 -7.86 42.30
N LEU A 293 -7.06 -7.98 41.26
CA LEU A 293 -5.97 -8.97 41.19
C LEU A 293 -4.91 -8.76 42.29
N GLY A 294 -4.57 -7.51 42.60
CA GLY A 294 -3.65 -7.18 43.68
C GLY A 294 -4.16 -7.51 45.09
N ASN A 295 -5.47 -7.77 45.25
CA ASN A 295 -6.11 -8.04 46.54
C ASN A 295 -6.44 -9.52 46.80
N ASN A 296 -6.44 -10.39 45.79
CA ASN A 296 -6.92 -11.78 45.91
C ASN A 296 -5.89 -12.82 45.44
N ASP A 297 -4.88 -13.07 46.28
CA ASP A 297 -4.04 -14.27 46.21
C ASP A 297 -4.80 -15.58 46.59
N LYS A 298 -6.08 -15.47 46.97
CA LYS A 298 -6.96 -16.56 47.44
C LYS A 298 -8.29 -16.61 46.69
N SER A 299 -8.25 -16.70 45.37
CA SER A 299 -9.47 -16.85 44.59
C SER A 299 -9.91 -18.34 44.61
N GLU A 300 -11.05 -18.61 45.24
CA GLU A 300 -11.71 -19.92 45.33
C GLU A 300 -12.85 -20.03 44.29
N ASP A 301 -13.13 -21.23 43.79
CA ASP A 301 -14.30 -21.52 42.96
C ASP A 301 -15.61 -21.49 43.78
N GLU A 302 -16.76 -21.66 43.13
CA GLU A 302 -18.08 -21.65 43.78
C GLU A 302 -18.27 -22.74 44.86
N SER A 303 -17.32 -23.68 44.97
CA SER A 303 -17.28 -24.74 45.99
C SER A 303 -16.26 -24.48 47.11
N GLY A 304 -15.60 -23.31 47.11
CA GLY A 304 -14.60 -22.93 48.11
C GLY A 304 -13.21 -23.52 47.86
N ASN A 305 -12.91 -23.99 46.64
CA ASN A 305 -11.60 -24.55 46.31
C ASN A 305 -10.74 -23.55 45.55
N GLU A 306 -9.49 -23.35 46.00
CA GLU A 306 -8.55 -22.43 45.37
C GLU A 306 -8.36 -22.75 43.87
N PHE A 307 -8.43 -21.72 43.01
CA PHE A 307 -8.28 -21.93 41.57
C PHE A 307 -6.93 -22.56 41.23
N GLY A 308 -6.98 -23.67 40.49
CA GLY A 308 -5.78 -24.38 40.07
C GLY A 308 -4.85 -23.55 39.18
N PRO A 309 -3.56 -23.94 39.06
CA PRO A 309 -2.53 -23.18 38.33
C PRO A 309 -2.89 -22.86 36.86
N THR A 310 -3.56 -23.80 36.19
CA THR A 310 -4.00 -23.67 34.79
C THR A 310 -5.05 -22.57 34.60
N THR A 311 -5.91 -22.36 35.61
CA THR A 311 -6.98 -21.38 35.58
C THR A 311 -6.44 -19.97 35.84
N LYS A 312 -5.57 -19.81 36.84
CA LYS A 312 -4.84 -18.56 37.10
C LYS A 312 -4.00 -18.13 35.88
N ARG A 313 -3.41 -19.09 35.15
CA ARG A 313 -2.69 -18.83 33.89
C ARG A 313 -3.59 -18.29 32.78
N ARG A 314 -4.69 -18.97 32.44
CA ARG A 314 -5.63 -18.52 31.38
C ARG A 314 -6.18 -17.13 31.65
N PHE A 315 -6.42 -16.82 32.93
CA PHE A 315 -6.86 -15.50 33.36
C PHE A 315 -5.84 -14.39 32.98
N ARG A 316 -4.55 -14.62 33.25
CA ARG A 316 -3.47 -13.69 32.90
C ARG A 316 -3.26 -13.57 31.38
N GLU A 317 -3.37 -14.67 30.63
CA GLU A 317 -3.29 -14.67 29.16
C GLU A 317 -4.38 -13.77 28.53
N ASN A 318 -5.61 -13.82 29.05
CA ASN A 318 -6.71 -12.97 28.57
C ASN A 318 -6.49 -11.47 28.87
N LEU A 319 -5.85 -11.11 29.98
CA LEU A 319 -5.56 -9.71 30.32
C LEU A 319 -4.52 -9.09 29.39
N ILE A 320 -3.47 -9.83 29.06
CA ILE A 320 -2.45 -9.38 28.10
C ILE A 320 -3.06 -9.17 26.72
N PHE A 321 -4.00 -10.06 26.33
CA PHE A 321 -4.76 -9.90 25.09
C PHE A 321 -5.62 -8.63 25.07
N LEU A 322 -6.36 -8.36 26.16
CA LEU A 322 -7.17 -7.14 26.27
C LEU A 322 -6.31 -5.87 26.23
N ALA A 323 -5.17 -5.87 26.94
CA ALA A 323 -4.22 -4.75 26.91
C ALA A 323 -3.63 -4.52 25.52
N SER A 324 -3.29 -5.59 24.80
CA SER A 324 -2.81 -5.55 23.42
C SER A 324 -3.81 -4.87 22.48
N ASN A 325 -5.10 -5.19 22.56
CA ASN A 325 -6.11 -4.57 21.72
C ASN A 325 -6.45 -3.14 22.15
N ALA A 326 -6.36 -2.83 23.45
CA ALA A 326 -6.53 -1.47 23.93
C ALA A 326 -5.42 -0.53 23.40
N LEU A 327 -4.18 -1.00 23.25
CA LEU A 327 -3.07 -0.21 22.70
C LEU A 327 -3.16 0.10 21.20
N LYS A 328 -3.97 -0.66 20.44
CA LYS A 328 -4.26 -0.39 19.02
C LYS A 328 -5.13 0.84 18.82
N THR A 329 -5.60 1.45 19.90
CA THR A 329 -6.44 2.64 19.85
C THR A 329 -5.69 3.84 19.26
N PRO A 330 -6.32 4.66 18.40
CA PRO A 330 -5.72 5.91 17.91
C PRO A 330 -5.74 7.03 18.98
N TYR A 331 -6.35 6.80 20.15
CA TYR A 331 -6.52 7.81 21.19
C TYR A 331 -5.37 7.79 22.20
N GLU A 332 -4.57 8.86 22.20
CA GLU A 332 -3.31 8.96 22.95
C GLU A 332 -3.50 8.91 24.48
N ARG A 333 -4.64 9.37 25.00
CA ARG A 333 -4.92 9.34 26.45
C ARG A 333 -5.12 7.92 26.96
N GLU A 334 -5.97 7.16 26.30
CA GLU A 334 -6.28 5.76 26.59
C GLU A 334 -5.02 4.89 26.43
N LYS A 335 -4.22 5.16 25.39
CA LYS A 335 -2.94 4.50 25.17
C LYS A 335 -1.97 4.74 26.32
N ASN A 336 -1.77 6.00 26.74
CA ASN A 336 -0.91 6.34 27.87
C ASN A 336 -1.37 5.67 29.18
N THR A 337 -2.69 5.59 29.42
CA THR A 337 -3.26 4.91 30.58
C THR A 337 -2.94 3.41 30.58
N VAL A 338 -3.16 2.72 29.45
CA VAL A 338 -2.86 1.29 29.31
C VAL A 338 -1.35 1.02 29.40
N GLU A 339 -0.52 1.90 28.84
CA GLU A 339 0.94 1.78 28.93
C GLU A 339 1.43 1.94 30.38
N ALA A 340 0.89 2.91 31.13
CA ALA A 340 1.21 3.08 32.54
C ALA A 340 0.79 1.86 33.37
N TRP A 341 -0.40 1.33 33.11
CA TRP A 341 -0.91 0.12 33.77
C TRP A 341 -0.05 -1.11 33.50
N LEU A 342 0.30 -1.35 32.23
CA LEU A 342 1.20 -2.44 31.84
C LEU A 342 2.56 -2.28 32.52
N LEU A 343 3.09 -1.05 32.62
CA LEU A 343 4.36 -0.78 33.27
C LEU A 343 4.36 -1.22 34.74
N GLU A 344 3.25 -0.98 35.45
CA GLU A 344 3.07 -1.34 36.85
C GLU A 344 2.90 -2.86 37.04
N HIS A 345 2.04 -3.50 36.24
CA HIS A 345 1.59 -4.88 36.48
C HIS A 345 2.31 -5.97 35.66
N LEU A 346 3.24 -5.58 34.77
CA LEU A 346 3.93 -6.52 33.87
C LEU A 346 4.60 -7.70 34.58
N ASN A 347 5.22 -7.44 35.73
CA ASN A 347 5.98 -8.46 36.47
C ASN A 347 5.05 -9.55 37.05
N ASP A 348 3.86 -9.15 37.50
CA ASP A 348 2.88 -10.07 38.10
C ASP A 348 2.20 -10.92 37.03
N LEU A 349 2.03 -10.36 35.83
CA LEU A 349 1.60 -11.09 34.63
C LEU A 349 2.67 -12.11 34.16
N ASN A 350 3.94 -11.86 34.45
CA ASN A 350 5.09 -12.67 34.01
C ASN A 350 5.29 -13.99 34.79
N GLU A 351 4.96 -14.04 36.09
CA GLU A 351 5.34 -15.16 36.98
C GLU A 351 4.74 -16.54 36.61
N SER A 352 3.83 -16.62 35.63
CA SER A 352 3.10 -17.85 35.24
C SER A 352 3.63 -18.61 34.03
N VAL A 353 4.75 -18.22 33.40
CA VAL A 353 5.19 -18.84 32.14
C VAL A 353 6.51 -19.61 32.31
N LYS A 354 6.42 -20.83 32.85
CA LYS A 354 7.30 -21.90 32.35
C LYS A 354 6.64 -22.48 31.11
N PRO A 355 7.34 -22.61 29.96
CA PRO A 355 6.73 -23.17 28.75
C PRO A 355 6.32 -24.62 29.02
N PHE A 356 5.02 -24.87 29.15
CA PHE A 356 4.48 -26.23 29.12
C PHE A 356 4.27 -26.59 27.66
N LYS A 357 5.06 -27.53 27.12
CA LYS A 357 4.77 -28.15 25.81
C LYS A 357 3.45 -28.90 25.93
N SER A 358 2.34 -28.33 25.47
CA SER A 358 1.13 -29.12 25.22
C SER A 358 1.40 -30.03 24.01
N LYS A 359 0.82 -31.24 24.00
CA LYS A 359 1.04 -32.23 22.93
C LYS A 359 0.49 -31.80 21.56
N ASP A 360 -0.27 -30.71 21.51
CA ASP A 360 -1.06 -30.21 20.38
C ASP A 360 -0.71 -28.77 19.95
N GLY A 361 0.19 -28.07 20.66
CA GLY A 361 0.81 -26.82 20.18
C GLY A 361 -0.07 -25.56 20.07
N SER A 362 -1.36 -25.60 20.42
CA SER A 362 -2.32 -24.54 20.06
C SER A 362 -2.42 -23.36 21.03
N SER A 363 -2.07 -23.52 22.31
CA SER A 363 -2.31 -22.48 23.34
C SER A 363 -1.16 -21.50 23.60
N SER A 364 0.05 -21.73 23.06
CA SER A 364 1.20 -20.83 23.27
C SER A 364 1.27 -19.66 22.29
N ARG A 365 0.71 -19.80 21.08
CA ARG A 365 0.84 -18.81 19.99
C ARG A 365 0.08 -17.50 20.25
N LEU A 366 -1.09 -17.56 20.88
CA LEU A 366 -1.92 -16.38 21.19
C LEU A 366 -1.23 -15.44 22.19
N TYR A 367 -0.57 -16.01 23.20
CA TYR A 367 0.14 -15.25 24.23
C TYR A 367 1.37 -14.52 23.66
N GLU A 368 2.15 -15.23 22.83
CA GLU A 368 3.28 -14.64 22.11
C GLU A 368 2.80 -13.51 21.19
N TYR A 369 1.73 -13.75 20.41
CA TYR A 369 1.13 -12.76 19.52
C TYR A 369 0.68 -11.48 20.22
N SER A 370 0.03 -11.58 21.39
CA SER A 370 -0.41 -10.41 22.15
C SER A 370 0.75 -9.60 22.72
N PHE A 371 1.84 -10.24 23.16
CA PHE A 371 3.04 -9.52 23.59
C PHE A 371 3.72 -8.78 22.42
N TYR A 372 3.77 -9.37 21.22
CA TYR A 372 4.32 -8.70 20.04
C TYR A 372 3.52 -7.46 19.65
N ASN A 373 2.19 -7.56 19.64
CA ASN A 373 1.33 -6.41 19.38
C ASN A 373 1.53 -5.29 20.42
N ILE A 374 1.82 -5.64 21.68
CA ILE A 374 2.14 -4.61 22.70
C ILE A 374 3.48 -3.94 22.37
N ILE A 375 4.51 -4.70 21.94
CA ILE A 375 5.83 -4.15 21.55
C ILE A 375 5.69 -3.18 20.37
N ASP A 376 4.95 -3.58 19.35
CA ASP A 376 4.72 -2.80 18.13
C ASP A 376 3.98 -1.49 18.43
N GLN A 377 3.01 -1.54 19.36
CA GLN A 377 2.17 -0.40 19.67
C GLN A 377 2.72 0.48 20.81
N ALA A 378 3.66 0.02 21.64
CA ALA A 378 4.17 0.77 22.79
C ALA A 378 4.95 2.02 22.38
N GLN A 379 4.49 3.19 22.83
CA GLN A 379 5.17 4.48 22.69
C GLN A 379 6.06 4.81 23.89
N ASN A 380 5.76 4.27 25.07
CA ASN A 380 6.58 4.44 26.27
C ASN A 380 7.88 3.60 26.22
N PRO A 381 9.07 4.24 26.20
CA PRO A 381 10.35 3.53 26.11
C PRO A 381 10.63 2.60 27.29
N GLU A 382 10.18 2.92 28.50
CA GLU A 382 10.40 2.07 29.68
C GLU A 382 9.51 0.82 29.65
N LEU A 383 8.30 0.92 29.10
CA LEU A 383 7.42 -0.22 28.91
C LEU A 383 8.00 -1.19 27.89
N PHE A 384 8.42 -0.66 26.75
CA PHE A 384 9.12 -1.40 25.72
C PHE A 384 10.34 -2.14 26.31
N LYS A 385 11.21 -1.44 27.06
CA LYS A 385 12.37 -2.04 27.73
C LYS A 385 11.97 -3.18 28.67
N LYS A 386 10.91 -3.01 29.47
CA LYS A 386 10.46 -4.00 30.45
C LYS A 386 9.91 -5.26 29.75
N ILE A 387 9.10 -5.10 28.71
CA ILE A 387 8.53 -6.20 27.92
C ILE A 387 9.62 -6.98 27.21
N VAL A 388 10.53 -6.28 26.54
CA VAL A 388 11.64 -6.92 25.84
C VAL A 388 12.50 -7.69 26.85
N ARG A 389 12.90 -7.10 27.99
CA ARG A 389 13.65 -7.81 29.07
C ARG A 389 12.93 -9.06 29.58
N MET A 390 11.60 -9.01 29.67
CA MET A 390 10.80 -10.16 30.09
C MET A 390 10.80 -11.29 29.07
N ALA A 391 10.62 -10.99 27.79
CA ALA A 391 10.73 -11.97 26.71
C ALA A 391 12.10 -12.69 26.72
N TYR A 392 13.18 -11.95 27.01
CA TYR A 392 14.52 -12.54 27.20
C TYR A 392 14.62 -13.47 28.41
N SER A 393 14.04 -13.11 29.55
CA SER A 393 14.13 -13.90 30.79
C SER A 393 13.44 -15.27 30.70
N GLN A 394 12.37 -15.37 29.90
CA GLN A 394 11.59 -16.60 29.74
C GLN A 394 12.27 -17.65 28.83
N ALA A 395 13.14 -17.23 27.90
CA ALA A 395 13.80 -18.13 26.95
C ALA A 395 14.94 -18.99 27.57
N GLN A 396 15.25 -18.84 28.87
CA GLN A 396 16.34 -19.53 29.59
C GLN A 396 17.71 -19.49 28.87
N ILE A 397 17.98 -18.44 28.09
CA ILE A 397 19.26 -18.27 27.40
C ILE A 397 20.21 -17.56 28.37
N SER A 398 21.30 -18.22 28.74
CA SER A 398 22.29 -17.73 29.73
C SER A 398 23.23 -16.64 29.21
N GLU A 399 23.05 -16.18 27.96
CA GLU A 399 23.63 -14.98 27.38
C GLU A 399 22.64 -14.39 26.36
N PRO A 400 22.54 -13.05 26.18
CA PRO A 400 21.50 -12.43 25.35
C PRO A 400 21.74 -12.75 23.88
N ARG A 401 21.05 -13.76 23.35
CA ARG A 401 21.12 -14.19 21.96
C ARG A 401 19.70 -14.42 21.46
N LEU A 402 19.21 -13.52 20.61
CA LEU A 402 17.93 -13.68 19.91
C LEU A 402 18.08 -14.75 18.82
N ASP A 403 17.23 -15.77 18.85
CA ASP A 403 17.07 -16.71 17.75
C ASP A 403 16.17 -16.09 16.66
N ARG A 404 16.54 -16.29 15.39
CA ARG A 404 15.79 -15.83 14.20
C ARG A 404 14.52 -16.67 13.97
N SER A 405 13.85 -17.14 15.01
CA SER A 405 12.64 -17.96 14.92
C SER A 405 11.40 -17.26 15.49
N ILE A 406 11.52 -15.99 15.89
CA ILE A 406 10.50 -15.19 16.57
C ILE A 406 9.86 -14.17 15.59
N PRO A 407 8.61 -14.37 15.14
CA PRO A 407 7.86 -13.45 14.25
C PRO A 407 7.69 -12.04 14.82
N GLY A 408 7.76 -11.01 13.97
CA GLY A 408 7.59 -9.58 14.33
C GLY A 408 8.86 -8.88 14.84
N VAL A 409 9.85 -9.63 15.31
CA VAL A 409 11.21 -9.13 15.50
C VAL A 409 11.76 -8.77 14.11
N TYR A 410 11.68 -9.66 13.13
CA TYR A 410 12.24 -9.53 11.76
C TYR A 410 12.07 -8.19 11.05
N ASP A 411 10.91 -7.54 11.14
CA ASP A 411 10.62 -6.29 10.41
C ASP A 411 11.41 -5.10 10.93
N PHE A 412 11.97 -5.26 12.13
CA PHE A 412 12.91 -4.31 12.64
C PHE A 412 14.33 -4.64 12.10
N TYR A 413 14.86 -5.89 12.13
CA TYR A 413 16.32 -6.24 12.20
C TYR A 413 17.14 -6.21 10.90
N PRO A 414 18.40 -5.70 10.91
CA PRO A 414 19.29 -5.88 9.77
C PRO A 414 19.75 -7.33 9.65
N ASN A 415 19.81 -7.85 8.42
CA ASN A 415 20.19 -9.23 8.11
C ASN A 415 21.62 -9.62 8.55
N SER A 416 22.48 -8.66 8.87
CA SER A 416 23.91 -8.85 9.13
C SER A 416 24.30 -9.20 10.58
N LYS A 417 23.45 -8.92 11.59
CA LYS A 417 23.75 -9.28 12.99
C LYS A 417 22.97 -10.53 13.43
N LYS A 418 23.70 -11.62 13.73
CA LYS A 418 23.13 -12.86 14.28
C LYS A 418 22.84 -12.80 15.78
N ASN A 419 23.39 -11.83 16.51
CA ASN A 419 23.17 -11.60 17.94
C ASN A 419 23.16 -10.08 18.21
N VAL A 420 22.20 -9.58 18.98
CA VAL A 420 22.05 -8.15 19.35
C VAL A 420 21.92 -8.02 20.86
N VAL A 421 22.62 -7.07 21.47
CA VAL A 421 22.56 -6.82 22.92
C VAL A 421 21.46 -5.80 23.23
N MET A 422 20.77 -5.93 24.37
CA MET A 422 19.65 -5.07 24.77
C MET A 422 19.88 -3.55 24.65
N THR A 423 21.10 -3.09 24.90
CA THR A 423 21.47 -1.68 24.75
C THR A 423 21.44 -1.21 23.30
N GLU A 424 21.72 -2.09 22.32
CA GLU A 424 21.68 -1.76 20.88
C GLU A 424 20.23 -1.64 20.36
N LEU A 425 19.26 -2.28 21.02
CA LEU A 425 17.83 -2.20 20.67
C LEU A 425 17.19 -0.86 21.05
N GLU A 426 17.63 -0.27 22.16
CA GLU A 426 17.10 1.00 22.67
C GLU A 426 17.42 2.19 21.74
N ASP A 427 18.53 2.12 21.01
CA ASP A 427 18.91 3.15 20.03
C ASP A 427 18.21 2.98 18.69
N TRP A 428 17.82 1.74 18.37
CA TRP A 428 17.54 1.34 17.01
C TRP A 428 16.07 1.48 16.58
N VAL A 429 15.12 1.15 17.44
CA VAL A 429 13.69 1.35 17.16
C VAL A 429 13.38 2.84 16.86
N PRO A 430 13.92 3.82 17.63
CA PRO A 430 13.78 5.23 17.30
C PRO A 430 14.38 5.61 15.94
N ILE A 431 15.55 5.07 15.56
CA ILE A 431 16.18 5.36 14.26
C ILE A 431 15.32 4.81 13.12
N GLN A 432 14.86 3.56 13.24
CA GLN A 432 13.99 2.96 12.23
C GLN A 432 12.69 3.72 12.09
N LYS A 433 12.10 4.18 13.20
CA LYS A 433 10.93 5.04 13.17
C LYS A 433 11.23 6.37 12.46
N MET A 434 12.32 7.06 12.81
CA MET A 434 12.73 8.30 12.12
C MET A 434 12.93 8.09 10.61
N VAL A 435 13.58 7.00 10.20
CA VAL A 435 13.77 6.68 8.77
C VAL A 435 12.44 6.34 8.09
N SER A 436 11.55 5.62 8.78
CA SER A 436 10.22 5.27 8.24
C SER A 436 9.30 6.48 8.13
N ASP A 437 9.38 7.40 9.09
CA ASP A 437 8.55 8.62 9.16
C ASP A 437 9.09 9.74 8.27
N SER A 438 10.29 9.58 7.68
CA SER A 438 10.88 10.59 6.78
C SER A 438 9.98 10.82 5.56
N PRO A 439 9.68 12.08 5.21
CA PRO A 439 8.83 12.39 4.06
C PRO A 439 9.57 12.25 2.71
N SER A 440 10.86 11.89 2.71
CA SER A 440 11.61 11.65 1.47
C SER A 440 11.39 10.24 0.92
N ALA A 441 10.73 10.13 -0.24
CA ALA A 441 10.55 8.87 -0.94
C ALA A 441 11.87 8.18 -1.35
N GLU A 442 12.93 8.95 -1.63
CA GLU A 442 14.25 8.37 -1.90
C GLU A 442 14.86 7.74 -0.64
N ILE A 443 14.66 8.32 0.54
CA ILE A 443 15.03 7.67 1.81
C ILE A 443 14.22 6.39 1.98
N GLN A 444 12.92 6.38 1.66
CA GLN A 444 12.11 5.16 1.73
C GLN A 444 12.66 4.05 0.81
N LYS A 445 13.11 4.39 -0.40
CA LYS A 445 13.75 3.43 -1.33
C LYS A 445 15.10 2.90 -0.84
N LEU A 446 15.86 3.72 -0.13
CA LEU A 446 17.18 3.40 0.43
C LEU A 446 17.12 2.90 1.88
N LYS A 447 15.93 2.84 2.47
CA LYS A 447 15.70 2.56 3.90
C LYS A 447 16.43 1.32 4.41
N PRO A 448 16.39 0.15 3.74
CA PRO A 448 17.05 -1.05 4.24
C PRO A 448 18.57 -0.85 4.36
N GLU A 449 19.20 -0.36 3.29
CA GLU A 449 20.65 -0.15 3.25
C GLU A 449 21.09 1.00 4.17
N LEU A 450 20.30 2.07 4.24
CA LEU A 450 20.59 3.23 5.07
C LEU A 450 20.53 2.90 6.56
N ILE A 451 19.52 2.15 7.00
CA ILE A 451 19.40 1.70 8.39
C ILE A 451 20.60 0.85 8.78
N GLU A 452 21.02 -0.07 7.91
CA GLU A 452 22.18 -0.94 8.16
C GLU A 452 23.47 -0.13 8.39
N GLU A 453 23.68 0.93 7.60
CA GLU A 453 24.86 1.79 7.70
C GLU A 453 24.80 2.80 8.86
N LEU A 454 23.60 3.27 9.22
CA LEU A 454 23.34 4.19 10.33
C LEU A 454 23.61 3.54 11.69
N ILE A 455 23.20 2.28 11.87
CA ILE A 455 23.40 1.55 13.14
C ILE A 455 24.88 1.39 13.47
N LYS A 456 25.73 1.31 12.45
CA LYS A 456 27.18 1.25 12.61
C LYS A 456 27.78 2.60 13.01
N SER A 457 27.00 3.68 13.05
CA SER A 457 27.45 5.02 13.43
C SER A 457 27.54 5.19 14.95
N GLU A 458 28.48 6.03 15.39
CA GLU A 458 28.60 6.46 16.79
C GLU A 458 27.47 7.41 17.21
N THR A 459 26.90 8.16 16.26
CA THR A 459 25.85 9.17 16.50
C THR A 459 24.66 9.01 15.55
N PRO A 460 23.95 7.86 15.54
CA PRO A 460 23.01 7.52 14.47
C PRO A 460 21.86 8.53 14.27
N ARG A 461 21.30 9.07 15.36
CA ARG A 461 20.19 10.04 15.29
C ARG A 461 20.64 11.36 14.67
N GLU A 462 21.73 11.94 15.17
CA GLU A 462 22.30 13.18 14.62
C GLU A 462 22.78 13.01 13.18
N ASP A 463 23.25 11.81 12.82
CA ASP A 463 23.66 11.51 11.45
C ASP A 463 22.45 11.38 10.53
N PHE A 464 21.37 10.74 10.99
CA PHE A 464 20.14 10.67 10.23
C PHE A 464 19.53 12.06 10.00
N GLU A 465 19.47 12.94 11.00
CA GLU A 465 18.97 14.31 10.82
C GLU A 465 19.74 15.09 9.72
N LYS A 466 21.07 14.90 9.66
CA LYS A 466 21.91 15.50 8.61
C LYS A 466 21.63 14.88 7.24
N ILE A 467 21.41 13.57 7.20
CA ILE A 467 21.07 12.82 5.98
C ILE A 467 19.71 13.27 5.47
N GLU A 468 18.67 13.23 6.30
CA GLU A 468 17.33 13.68 5.96
C GLU A 468 17.35 15.10 5.39
N ALA A 469 18.06 16.03 6.03
CA ALA A 469 18.21 17.40 5.51
C ALA A 469 18.84 17.49 4.11
N ILE A 470 19.68 16.54 3.69
CA ILE A 470 20.22 16.48 2.32
C ILE A 470 19.12 16.07 1.33
N PHE A 471 18.29 15.10 1.70
CA PHE A 471 17.22 14.58 0.87
C PHE A 471 16.05 15.56 0.75
N LEU A 472 15.66 16.24 1.83
CA LEU A 472 14.60 17.25 1.82
C LEU A 472 14.92 18.44 0.91
N LYS A 473 16.19 18.81 0.77
CA LYS A 473 16.62 19.85 -0.17
C LYS A 473 16.50 19.44 -1.64
N ASN A 474 16.57 18.13 -1.91
CA ASN A 474 16.43 17.50 -3.24
C ASN A 474 17.17 18.18 -4.41
N CYS A 475 18.35 18.78 -4.17
CA CYS A 475 19.09 19.56 -5.19
C CYS A 475 20.30 18.82 -5.80
N LEU A 476 20.54 17.56 -5.41
CA LEU A 476 21.64 16.72 -5.89
C LEU A 476 21.09 15.49 -6.63
N PRO A 477 21.81 14.94 -7.63
CA PRO A 477 21.47 13.62 -8.16
C PRO A 477 21.71 12.56 -7.08
N GLU A 478 21.12 11.37 -7.27
CA GLU A 478 21.23 10.23 -6.34
C GLU A 478 22.68 9.97 -5.89
N ILE A 479 23.62 9.94 -6.84
CA ILE A 479 25.06 9.75 -6.55
C ILE A 479 25.65 10.84 -5.64
N GLY A 480 25.18 12.08 -5.79
CA GLY A 480 25.58 13.19 -4.93
C GLY A 480 25.06 13.00 -3.50
N LYS A 481 23.84 12.47 -3.35
CA LYS A 481 23.23 12.16 -2.05
C LYS A 481 23.96 10.99 -1.38
N ILE A 482 24.21 9.89 -2.11
CA ILE A 482 24.98 8.74 -1.62
C ILE A 482 26.37 9.15 -1.15
N ASN A 483 27.11 9.95 -1.93
CA ASN A 483 28.41 10.46 -1.49
C ASN A 483 28.32 11.31 -0.23
N LYS A 484 27.25 12.10 -0.06
CA LYS A 484 27.05 12.90 1.17
C LYS A 484 26.70 12.05 2.38
N ILE A 485 25.90 10.99 2.21
CA ILE A 485 25.64 9.99 3.26
C ILE A 485 26.97 9.37 3.69
N PHE A 486 27.81 8.95 2.73
CA PHE A 486 29.14 8.43 3.01
C PHE A 486 30.00 9.46 3.78
N GLU A 487 30.00 10.74 3.41
CA GLU A 487 30.72 11.78 4.14
C GLU A 487 30.23 11.97 5.59
N VAL A 488 28.91 11.86 5.82
CA VAL A 488 28.29 11.99 7.15
C VAL A 488 28.63 10.79 8.03
N LEU A 489 28.44 9.57 7.52
CA LEU A 489 28.61 8.32 8.26
C LEU A 489 30.08 7.96 8.44
N TYR A 490 30.89 8.08 7.38
CA TYR A 490 32.29 7.68 7.34
C TYR A 490 33.20 8.89 7.55
N ARG A 491 33.10 9.50 8.74
CA ARG A 491 34.05 10.51 9.21
C ARG A 491 35.46 9.90 9.37
N LYS A 492 36.47 10.75 9.54
CA LYS A 492 37.90 10.36 9.47
C LYS A 492 38.25 9.09 10.25
N SER A 493 37.86 8.99 11.53
CA SER A 493 38.17 7.83 12.38
C SER A 493 37.57 6.53 11.84
N ARG A 494 36.28 6.55 11.51
CA ARG A 494 35.56 5.39 10.97
C ARG A 494 36.11 4.96 9.61
N LEU A 495 36.38 5.92 8.71
CA LEU A 495 37.00 5.63 7.41
C LEU A 495 38.41 5.05 7.55
N GLU A 496 39.23 5.57 8.48
CA GLU A 496 40.56 5.01 8.77
C GLU A 496 40.46 3.57 9.31
N GLY A 497 39.42 3.26 10.09
CA GLY A 497 39.15 1.90 10.59
C GLY A 497 38.79 0.88 9.51
N LEU A 498 38.27 1.31 8.36
CA LEU A 498 37.98 0.44 7.22
C LEU A 498 39.23 0.08 6.40
N ILE A 499 40.33 0.82 6.54
CA ILE A 499 41.55 0.57 5.78
C ILE A 499 42.35 -0.56 6.45
N GLN A 500 42.19 -1.77 5.94
CA GLN A 500 42.80 -2.99 6.46
C GLN A 500 43.83 -3.58 5.49
N GLU A 501 44.49 -4.68 5.88
CA GLU A 501 45.49 -5.36 5.05
C GLU A 501 44.92 -5.78 3.68
N HIS A 502 43.69 -6.28 3.69
CA HIS A 502 42.99 -6.82 2.52
C HIS A 502 42.24 -5.77 1.69
N THR A 503 42.27 -4.48 2.07
CA THR A 503 41.67 -3.37 1.32
C THR A 503 42.52 -2.98 0.10
N SER A 504 41.91 -2.30 -0.87
CA SER A 504 42.55 -1.72 -2.06
C SER A 504 43.96 -1.15 -1.79
N PRO A 505 45.00 -1.65 -2.49
CA PRO A 505 46.35 -1.08 -2.49
C PRO A 505 46.38 0.42 -2.81
N VAL A 506 45.54 0.90 -3.73
CA VAL A 506 45.43 2.32 -4.03
C VAL A 506 44.91 3.12 -2.84
N LEU A 507 43.82 2.70 -2.20
CA LEU A 507 43.26 3.43 -1.06
C LEU A 507 44.21 3.44 0.14
N LYS A 508 44.94 2.34 0.39
CA LYS A 508 45.93 2.26 1.47
C LYS A 508 46.99 3.35 1.38
N LYS A 509 47.48 3.64 0.17
CA LYS A 509 48.55 4.63 -0.09
C LYS A 509 48.07 6.08 -0.08
N GLN A 510 46.76 6.33 -0.13
CA GLN A 510 46.21 7.68 -0.19
C GLN A 510 46.04 8.29 1.20
N SER A 511 46.13 9.63 1.28
CA SER A 511 45.66 10.38 2.46
C SER A 511 44.14 10.29 2.60
N ASP A 512 43.56 10.61 3.77
CA ASP A 512 42.09 10.64 3.95
C ASP A 512 41.39 11.44 2.83
N ARG A 513 41.85 12.66 2.55
CA ARG A 513 41.33 13.48 1.44
C ARG A 513 41.48 12.79 0.08
N GLY A 514 42.62 12.14 -0.15
CA GLY A 514 42.88 11.39 -1.38
C GLY A 514 41.96 10.17 -1.55
N ARG A 515 41.66 9.46 -0.46
CA ARG A 515 40.72 8.31 -0.44
C ARG A 515 39.31 8.77 -0.80
N ARG A 516 38.80 9.80 -0.12
CA ARG A 516 37.45 10.31 -0.38
C ARG A 516 37.30 10.82 -1.82
N PHE A 517 38.32 11.52 -2.33
CA PHE A 517 38.33 11.98 -3.72
C PHE A 517 38.37 10.81 -4.72
N GLN A 518 39.15 9.76 -4.44
CA GLN A 518 39.20 8.57 -5.29
C GLN A 518 37.88 7.80 -5.29
N ILE A 519 37.27 7.61 -4.11
CA ILE A 519 35.96 6.97 -3.95
C ILE A 519 34.89 7.75 -4.72
N PHE A 520 34.81 9.07 -4.52
CA PHE A 520 33.88 9.91 -5.26
C PHE A 520 34.05 9.79 -6.78
N LYS A 521 35.30 9.76 -7.25
CA LYS A 521 35.63 9.59 -8.66
C LYS A 521 35.13 8.24 -9.19
N ASP A 522 35.40 7.16 -8.47
CA ASP A 522 34.98 5.81 -8.86
C ASP A 522 33.44 5.73 -8.88
N LEU A 523 32.77 6.20 -7.83
CA LEU A 523 31.31 6.26 -7.72
C LEU A 523 30.66 7.04 -8.87
N LEU A 524 31.19 8.22 -9.20
CA LEU A 524 30.69 9.01 -10.33
C LEU A 524 30.87 8.30 -11.67
N ASP A 525 32.03 7.66 -11.90
CA ASP A 525 32.30 6.89 -13.13
C ASP A 525 31.40 5.66 -13.23
N ILE A 526 31.15 4.96 -12.12
CA ILE A 526 30.25 3.81 -12.03
C ILE A 526 28.82 4.23 -12.40
N HIS A 527 28.23 5.24 -11.73
CA HIS A 527 26.87 5.69 -12.04
C HIS A 527 26.76 6.25 -13.47
N LEU A 528 27.79 6.96 -13.95
CA LEU A 528 27.82 7.49 -15.31
C LEU A 528 27.78 6.36 -16.35
N LYS A 529 28.66 5.36 -16.21
CA LYS A 529 28.74 4.23 -17.15
C LYS A 529 27.57 3.26 -17.00
N SER A 530 27.03 3.10 -15.81
CA SER A 530 25.77 2.38 -15.57
C SER A 530 24.58 3.06 -16.26
N GLY A 531 24.68 4.32 -16.66
CA GLY A 531 23.55 5.07 -17.22
C GLY A 531 22.45 5.29 -16.18
N ASN A 532 22.83 5.72 -14.98
CA ASN A 532 21.89 6.08 -13.92
C ASN A 532 20.97 7.22 -14.40
N GLU A 533 19.65 7.02 -14.35
CA GLU A 533 18.68 7.98 -14.88
C GLU A 533 18.66 9.29 -14.06
N SER A 534 18.78 9.23 -12.73
CA SER A 534 18.87 10.44 -11.88
C SER A 534 20.03 11.35 -12.29
N LEU A 535 21.22 10.77 -12.55
CA LEU A 535 22.39 11.52 -13.02
C LEU A 535 22.18 12.05 -14.45
N LYS A 536 21.59 11.26 -15.34
CA LYS A 536 21.32 11.64 -16.73
C LYS A 536 20.34 12.82 -16.82
N ASP A 537 19.26 12.77 -16.06
CA ASP A 537 18.27 13.85 -15.96
C ASP A 537 18.88 15.09 -15.32
N TYR A 538 19.69 14.90 -14.27
CA TYR A 538 20.42 16.00 -13.66
C TYR A 538 21.34 16.68 -14.67
N LEU A 539 22.12 15.92 -15.45
CA LEU A 539 23.00 16.41 -16.50
C LEU A 539 22.23 17.14 -17.60
N ARG A 540 21.09 16.61 -18.07
CA ARG A 540 20.23 17.27 -19.06
C ARG A 540 19.70 18.61 -18.55
N ALA A 541 19.09 18.61 -17.37
CA ALA A 541 18.58 19.85 -16.77
C ALA A 541 19.68 20.88 -16.51
N PHE A 542 20.91 20.43 -16.24
CA PHE A 542 22.09 21.28 -16.10
C PHE A 542 22.55 21.86 -17.45
N GLN A 543 22.43 21.09 -18.53
CA GLN A 543 22.69 21.54 -19.90
C GLN A 543 21.63 22.55 -20.37
N ASP A 544 20.36 22.32 -20.08
CA ASP A 544 19.26 23.21 -20.45
C ASP A 544 19.37 24.58 -19.77
N GLY A 545 19.78 24.59 -18.49
CA GLY A 545 20.05 25.82 -17.75
C GLY A 545 21.26 26.62 -18.26
N GLN A 546 22.16 26.03 -19.05
CA GLN A 546 23.41 26.66 -19.46
C GLN A 546 23.21 27.91 -20.33
N ALA A 547 22.22 27.90 -21.22
CA ALA A 547 21.89 29.05 -22.06
C ALA A 547 21.40 30.24 -21.22
N MET A 548 20.52 29.97 -20.26
CA MET A 548 19.97 30.98 -19.35
C MET A 548 21.07 31.62 -18.48
N PHE A 549 22.02 30.83 -17.96
CA PHE A 549 23.14 31.39 -17.19
C PHE A 549 24.11 32.21 -18.03
N ALA A 550 24.33 31.83 -19.30
CA ALA A 550 25.15 32.62 -20.22
C ALA A 550 24.49 33.97 -20.54
N GLU A 551 23.17 33.99 -20.69
CA GLU A 551 22.39 35.22 -20.86
C GLU A 551 22.45 36.11 -19.62
N VAL A 552 22.25 35.54 -18.42
CA VAL A 552 22.36 36.29 -17.14
C VAL A 552 23.78 36.85 -16.95
N ALA A 553 24.81 36.10 -17.31
CA ALA A 553 26.20 36.55 -17.25
C ALA A 553 26.47 37.77 -18.17
N THR A 554 25.73 37.89 -19.27
CA THR A 554 25.92 38.91 -20.31
C THR A 554 25.01 40.13 -20.11
N SER A 555 23.71 39.87 -19.89
CA SER A 555 22.62 40.86 -19.90
C SER A 555 22.09 41.18 -18.49
N GLY A 556 22.45 40.37 -17.48
CA GLY A 556 21.96 40.50 -16.12
C GLY A 556 20.55 39.92 -15.91
N VAL A 557 20.19 39.67 -14.65
CA VAL A 557 18.91 39.03 -14.28
C VAL A 557 17.69 39.87 -14.69
N ALA A 558 17.83 41.21 -14.73
CA ALA A 558 16.72 42.11 -15.06
C ALA A 558 16.22 42.00 -16.51
N ALA A 559 16.98 41.34 -17.39
CA ALA A 559 16.58 41.09 -18.78
C ALA A 559 15.59 39.91 -18.92
N LEU A 560 15.48 39.07 -17.88
CA LEU A 560 14.62 37.89 -17.89
C LEU A 560 13.16 38.23 -17.56
N SER A 561 12.23 37.53 -18.20
CA SER A 561 10.80 37.53 -17.86
C SER A 561 10.53 36.96 -16.45
N PRO A 562 9.34 37.20 -15.86
CA PRO A 562 9.01 36.65 -14.53
C PRO A 562 9.09 35.11 -14.46
N VAL A 563 8.74 34.42 -15.55
CA VAL A 563 8.84 32.95 -15.63
C VAL A 563 10.31 32.53 -15.65
N GLU A 564 11.14 33.15 -16.49
CA GLU A 564 12.58 32.88 -16.56
C GLU A 564 13.30 33.21 -15.26
N GLN A 565 12.87 34.23 -14.51
CA GLN A 565 13.41 34.52 -13.18
C GLN A 565 13.08 33.42 -12.16
N LYS A 566 11.89 32.83 -12.21
CA LYS A 566 11.55 31.65 -11.39
C LYS A 566 12.41 30.45 -11.77
N THR A 567 12.58 30.20 -13.06
CA THR A 567 13.45 29.12 -13.56
C THR A 567 14.91 29.33 -13.13
N LEU A 568 15.40 30.57 -13.20
CA LEU A 568 16.74 30.94 -12.73
C LEU A 568 16.90 30.71 -11.22
N ASP A 569 15.90 31.05 -10.41
CA ASP A 569 15.92 30.82 -8.96
C ASP A 569 16.18 29.34 -8.63
N TYR A 570 15.38 28.46 -9.24
CA TYR A 570 15.50 27.02 -9.06
C TYR A 570 16.88 26.49 -9.51
N GLN A 571 17.33 26.91 -10.68
CA GLN A 571 18.63 26.50 -11.22
C GLN A 571 19.80 27.04 -10.37
N LEU A 572 19.71 28.26 -9.84
CA LEU A 572 20.69 28.82 -8.91
C LEU A 572 20.78 28.02 -7.62
N LYS A 573 19.65 27.64 -7.01
CA LYS A 573 19.63 26.80 -5.80
C LYS A 573 20.37 25.48 -6.02
N ARG A 574 20.23 24.87 -7.19
CA ARG A 574 20.96 23.64 -7.57
C ARG A 574 22.47 23.89 -7.71
N LEU A 575 22.88 24.96 -8.40
CA LEU A 575 24.31 25.30 -8.54
C LEU A 575 24.96 25.65 -7.20
N GLU A 576 24.25 26.39 -6.34
CA GLU A 576 24.69 26.74 -4.99
C GLU A 576 24.84 25.48 -4.14
N THR A 577 23.87 24.57 -4.19
CA THR A 577 23.97 23.27 -3.51
C THR A 577 25.14 22.44 -4.03
N LEU A 578 25.37 22.44 -5.35
CA LEU A 578 26.49 21.73 -5.98
C LEU A 578 27.85 22.35 -5.63
N TYR A 579 27.91 23.67 -5.45
CA TYR A 579 29.09 24.35 -4.94
C TYR A 579 29.33 24.03 -3.47
N ASP A 580 28.26 24.08 -2.66
CA ASP A 580 28.29 23.75 -1.24
C ASP A 580 28.67 22.29 -0.98
N SER A 581 28.37 21.40 -1.92
CA SER A 581 28.79 20.00 -1.87
C SER A 581 30.22 19.76 -2.35
N SER A 582 30.88 20.77 -2.95
CA SER A 582 32.18 20.63 -3.61
C SER A 582 33.38 20.67 -2.66
N TRP A 583 34.49 20.07 -3.13
CA TRP A 583 35.79 20.04 -2.45
C TRP A 583 36.47 21.42 -2.25
N LEU A 584 35.94 22.48 -2.86
CA LEU A 584 36.48 23.84 -2.80
C LEU A 584 35.73 24.76 -1.83
N LYS A 585 34.70 24.26 -1.12
CA LYS A 585 33.95 25.06 -0.16
C LYS A 585 34.89 25.73 0.86
N LYS A 586 34.84 27.06 0.91
CA LYS A 586 35.50 27.89 1.93
C LYS A 586 34.52 28.56 2.89
N THR A 587 33.27 28.77 2.46
CA THR A 587 32.16 29.40 3.21
C THR A 587 30.82 28.93 2.61
N SER A 588 29.73 28.86 3.38
CA SER A 588 28.38 28.51 2.88
C SER A 588 27.81 29.62 1.99
N THR A 589 27.17 29.25 0.87
CA THR A 589 26.37 30.19 0.06
C THR A 589 24.91 30.29 0.53
N ASN A 590 24.45 29.31 1.33
CA ASN A 590 23.05 29.13 1.73
C ASN A 590 22.51 30.10 2.81
N ASP A 591 23.34 30.99 3.37
CA ASP A 591 22.93 31.92 4.44
C ASP A 591 22.52 33.32 3.94
N VAL A 592 22.30 33.51 2.63
CA VAL A 592 21.96 34.84 2.09
C VAL A 592 20.56 34.85 1.48
N ASP A 593 19.63 35.42 2.24
CA ASP A 593 18.30 35.84 1.80
C ASP A 593 18.45 37.09 0.89
N GLY A 594 18.97 36.86 -0.32
CA GLY A 594 19.37 37.89 -1.27
C GLY A 594 18.66 37.78 -2.61
N THR A 595 18.62 38.88 -3.36
CA THR A 595 18.05 38.90 -4.72
C THR A 595 18.78 37.92 -5.65
N LEU A 596 18.12 37.45 -6.72
CA LEU A 596 18.73 36.57 -7.74
C LEU A 596 20.06 37.11 -8.30
N THR A 597 20.16 38.44 -8.44
CA THR A 597 21.38 39.11 -8.88
C THR A 597 22.51 38.99 -7.86
N GLU A 598 22.22 39.17 -6.58
CA GLU A 598 23.22 39.05 -5.50
C GLU A 598 23.72 37.62 -5.38
N ARG A 599 22.81 36.66 -5.40
CA ARG A 599 23.10 35.22 -5.36
C ARG A 599 23.97 34.76 -6.53
N PHE A 600 23.59 35.10 -7.77
CA PHE A 600 24.41 34.80 -8.95
C PHE A 600 25.82 35.41 -8.87
N ASN A 601 25.94 36.66 -8.43
CA ASN A 601 27.23 37.33 -8.28
C ASN A 601 28.08 36.71 -7.16
N MET A 602 27.46 36.31 -6.06
CA MET A 602 28.13 35.62 -4.96
C MET A 602 28.68 34.26 -5.39
N LEU A 603 27.88 33.45 -6.06
CA LEU A 603 28.31 32.16 -6.59
C LEU A 603 29.49 32.33 -7.56
N SER A 604 29.38 33.27 -8.50
CA SER A 604 30.45 33.59 -9.45
C SER A 604 31.76 33.96 -8.75
N ARG A 605 31.70 34.84 -7.74
CA ARG A 605 32.89 35.21 -6.94
C ARG A 605 33.45 34.04 -6.15
N SER A 606 32.59 33.20 -5.57
CA SER A 606 32.97 32.03 -4.76
C SER A 606 33.67 30.96 -5.59
N LEU A 607 33.33 30.88 -6.88
CA LEU A 607 33.98 30.04 -7.89
C LEU A 607 35.28 30.66 -8.46
N GLY A 608 35.59 31.91 -8.09
CA GLY A 608 36.78 32.63 -8.55
C GLY A 608 36.69 33.12 -10.00
N LEU A 609 35.47 33.38 -10.49
CA LEU A 609 35.24 33.84 -11.86
C LEU A 609 35.41 35.36 -11.98
N GLU A 610 36.02 35.80 -13.09
CA GLU A 610 36.05 37.22 -13.48
C GLU A 610 34.65 37.72 -13.87
N LYS A 611 34.49 39.05 -14.02
CA LYS A 611 33.19 39.67 -14.35
C LYS A 611 32.67 39.12 -15.70
N GLY A 612 31.57 38.37 -15.67
CA GLY A 612 30.97 37.72 -16.85
C GLY A 612 31.37 36.25 -17.05
N GLY A 613 32.14 35.65 -16.14
CA GLY A 613 32.42 34.21 -16.18
C GLY A 613 31.19 33.36 -15.84
N ASN A 614 31.11 32.16 -16.42
CA ASN A 614 29.96 31.27 -16.31
C ASN A 614 30.12 30.27 -15.12
N PRO A 615 29.33 30.38 -14.03
CA PRO A 615 29.36 29.45 -12.91
C PRO A 615 29.15 27.99 -13.30
N VAL A 616 28.31 27.77 -14.30
CA VAL A 616 27.96 26.45 -14.83
C VAL A 616 29.20 25.75 -15.35
N GLU A 617 29.94 26.37 -16.27
CA GLU A 617 31.15 25.82 -16.88
C GLU A 617 32.21 25.47 -15.83
N ARG A 618 32.38 26.34 -14.84
CA ARG A 618 33.36 26.12 -13.77
C ARG A 618 32.98 24.92 -12.90
N LEU A 619 31.70 24.78 -12.56
CA LEU A 619 31.21 23.62 -11.81
C LEU A 619 31.32 22.33 -12.63
N GLN A 620 31.02 22.36 -13.95
CA GLN A 620 31.25 21.20 -14.83
C GLN A 620 32.71 20.77 -14.79
N GLU A 621 33.63 21.73 -14.95
CA GLU A 621 35.06 21.45 -14.91
C GLU A 621 35.48 20.82 -13.58
N MET A 622 34.94 21.30 -12.46
CA MET A 622 35.28 20.78 -11.13
C MET A 622 34.89 19.30 -10.94
N TYR A 623 33.72 18.90 -11.45
CA TYR A 623 33.18 17.56 -11.23
C TYR A 623 33.54 16.56 -12.33
N LEU A 624 33.61 16.99 -13.60
CA LEU A 624 33.80 16.11 -14.75
C LEU A 624 35.29 15.93 -15.11
N ARG A 625 36.13 16.96 -14.91
CA ARG A 625 37.57 16.87 -15.23
C ARG A 625 38.30 15.75 -14.47
N PRO A 626 38.01 15.46 -13.19
CA PRO A 626 38.61 14.34 -12.45
C PRO A 626 38.43 12.97 -13.10
N ILE A 627 37.29 12.74 -13.77
CA ILE A 627 36.99 11.51 -14.52
C ILE A 627 37.40 11.61 -16.00
N GLY A 628 38.13 12.66 -16.39
CA GLY A 628 38.65 12.82 -17.75
C GLY A 628 37.66 13.44 -18.75
N LEU A 629 36.56 14.02 -18.26
CA LEU A 629 35.51 14.61 -19.07
C LEU A 629 35.56 16.15 -19.01
N LYS A 630 35.25 16.80 -20.12
CA LYS A 630 35.38 18.26 -20.27
C LYS A 630 34.09 19.01 -19.95
N ASN A 631 32.96 18.43 -20.31
CA ASN A 631 31.65 19.08 -20.21
C ASN A 631 30.53 18.02 -20.16
N VAL A 632 29.31 18.49 -19.90
CA VAL A 632 28.12 17.65 -19.79
C VAL A 632 27.84 16.88 -21.08
N GLN A 633 28.04 17.48 -22.25
CA GLN A 633 27.81 16.80 -23.53
C GLN A 633 28.71 15.57 -23.69
N GLN A 634 29.98 15.67 -23.30
CA GLN A 634 30.89 14.54 -23.30
C GLN A 634 30.46 13.47 -22.29
N ALA A 635 29.92 13.86 -21.13
CA ALA A 635 29.42 12.91 -20.13
C ALA A 635 28.21 12.12 -20.66
N LEU A 636 27.24 12.79 -21.27
CA LEU A 636 26.09 12.14 -21.90
C LEU A 636 26.52 11.22 -23.06
N LEU A 637 27.54 11.62 -23.83
CA LEU A 637 28.09 10.78 -24.90
C LEU A 637 28.73 9.50 -24.34
N VAL A 638 29.57 9.61 -23.31
CA VAL A 638 30.23 8.46 -22.67
C VAL A 638 29.20 7.51 -22.05
N MET A 639 28.17 8.05 -21.41
CA MET A 639 27.05 7.28 -20.88
C MET A 639 26.37 6.45 -21.99
N ASN A 640 25.97 7.09 -23.09
CA ASN A 640 25.32 6.40 -24.21
C ASN A 640 26.25 5.37 -24.89
N GLN A 641 27.55 5.69 -24.99
CA GLN A 641 28.55 4.76 -25.53
C GLN A 641 28.67 3.51 -24.66
N ALA A 642 28.74 3.64 -23.33
CA ALA A 642 28.82 2.52 -22.41
C ALA A 642 27.62 1.57 -22.57
N LEU A 643 26.40 2.12 -22.63
CA LEU A 643 25.17 1.35 -22.84
C LEU A 643 25.16 0.64 -24.21
N THR A 644 25.51 1.37 -25.29
CA THR A 644 25.54 0.83 -26.65
C THR A 644 26.58 -0.29 -26.80
N GLU A 645 27.75 -0.13 -26.17
CA GLU A 645 28.79 -1.15 -26.19
C GLU A 645 28.41 -2.37 -25.36
N ALA A 646 27.74 -2.19 -24.22
CA ALA A 646 27.21 -3.29 -23.42
C ALA A 646 26.17 -4.10 -24.19
N GLU A 647 25.21 -3.44 -24.84
CA GLU A 647 24.18 -4.12 -25.64
C GLU A 647 24.79 -4.91 -26.80
N LYS A 648 25.75 -4.32 -27.54
CA LYS A 648 26.48 -5.03 -28.59
C LYS A 648 27.21 -6.27 -28.07
N ARG A 649 27.80 -6.20 -26.87
CA ARG A 649 28.44 -7.35 -26.23
C ARG A 649 27.42 -8.40 -25.82
N GLY A 650 26.32 -8.01 -25.20
CA GLY A 650 25.24 -8.92 -24.79
C GLY A 650 24.69 -9.69 -25.98
N LEU A 651 24.38 -9.01 -27.09
CA LEU A 651 23.92 -9.64 -28.32
C LEU A 651 24.97 -10.61 -28.92
N ALA A 652 26.25 -10.25 -28.88
CA ALA A 652 27.32 -11.13 -29.34
C ALA A 652 27.43 -12.39 -28.48
N TYR A 653 27.33 -12.27 -27.16
CA TYR A 653 27.34 -13.42 -26.24
C TYR A 653 26.09 -14.28 -26.39
N ALA A 654 24.90 -13.71 -26.55
CA ALA A 654 23.71 -14.52 -26.80
C ALA A 654 23.82 -15.33 -28.10
N ALA A 655 24.34 -14.73 -29.17
CA ALA A 655 24.58 -15.45 -30.42
C ALA A 655 25.58 -16.61 -30.24
N GLU A 656 26.64 -16.40 -29.46
CA GLU A 656 27.61 -17.44 -29.12
C GLU A 656 27.01 -18.56 -28.24
N PHE A 657 26.29 -18.19 -27.18
CA PHE A 657 25.70 -19.12 -26.21
C PHE A 657 24.58 -19.95 -26.83
N SER A 658 23.85 -19.39 -27.79
CA SER A 658 22.83 -20.13 -28.56
C SER A 658 23.42 -21.30 -29.35
N MET A 659 24.70 -21.24 -29.73
CA MET A 659 25.38 -22.29 -30.49
C MET A 659 26.18 -23.25 -29.61
N THR A 660 26.80 -22.74 -28.56
CA THR A 660 27.86 -23.47 -27.81
C THR A 660 27.57 -23.62 -26.32
N GLY A 661 26.53 -22.96 -25.81
CA GLY A 661 26.34 -22.74 -24.38
C GLY A 661 27.31 -21.70 -23.82
N ALA A 662 26.99 -21.19 -22.64
CA ALA A 662 27.91 -20.37 -21.87
C ALA A 662 29.09 -21.20 -21.38
N HIS A 663 30.26 -20.54 -21.33
CA HIS A 663 31.49 -21.13 -20.84
C HIS A 663 32.21 -20.09 -19.97
N LEU A 664 33.12 -20.52 -19.10
CA LEU A 664 33.96 -19.64 -18.28
C LEU A 664 35.43 -19.98 -18.52
N LYS A 665 36.31 -18.99 -18.41
CA LYS A 665 37.77 -19.17 -18.51
C LYS A 665 38.48 -18.57 -17.31
N GLU A 666 39.75 -18.93 -17.14
CA GLU A 666 40.60 -18.31 -16.13
C GLU A 666 40.61 -16.77 -16.30
N GLY A 667 40.40 -16.08 -15.19
CA GLY A 667 40.35 -14.61 -15.12
C GLY A 667 38.94 -14.02 -15.15
N ASP A 668 37.93 -14.76 -15.62
CA ASP A 668 36.53 -14.33 -15.53
C ASP A 668 36.13 -14.16 -14.04
N LEU A 669 35.24 -13.23 -13.74
CA LEU A 669 34.79 -12.92 -12.38
C LEU A 669 33.31 -13.27 -12.21
N LEU A 670 32.96 -13.81 -11.05
CA LEU A 670 31.60 -14.19 -10.67
C LEU A 670 31.20 -13.50 -9.37
N LYS A 671 29.97 -12.98 -9.31
CA LYS A 671 29.38 -12.41 -8.09
C LYS A 671 27.97 -12.95 -7.87
N GLY A 672 27.71 -13.53 -6.70
CA GLY A 672 26.38 -13.95 -6.30
C GLY A 672 25.54 -12.80 -5.76
N ILE A 673 24.28 -12.74 -6.19
CA ILE A 673 23.28 -11.78 -5.70
C ILE A 673 21.92 -12.47 -5.55
N GLU A 674 21.05 -11.89 -4.72
CA GLU A 674 19.60 -12.18 -4.76
C GLU A 674 18.92 -11.34 -5.86
N HIS A 675 17.86 -11.88 -6.46
CA HIS A 675 17.17 -11.25 -7.60
C HIS A 675 16.63 -9.85 -7.26
N GLN A 676 16.14 -9.63 -6.04
CA GLN A 676 15.61 -8.35 -5.54
C GLN A 676 16.62 -7.18 -5.58
N TYR A 677 17.91 -7.46 -5.74
CA TYR A 677 18.94 -6.42 -5.84
C TYR A 677 19.30 -6.05 -7.29
N LEU A 678 18.81 -6.81 -8.28
CA LEU A 678 19.19 -6.63 -9.67
C LEU A 678 18.79 -5.25 -10.22
N GLU A 679 17.55 -4.81 -10.03
CA GLU A 679 17.08 -3.50 -10.51
C GLU A 679 17.97 -2.35 -10.00
N LYS A 680 18.30 -2.35 -8.70
CA LYS A 680 19.20 -1.36 -8.09
C LYS A 680 20.61 -1.45 -8.68
N ILE A 681 21.14 -2.66 -8.88
CA ILE A 681 22.46 -2.86 -9.52
C ILE A 681 22.45 -2.36 -10.96
N LEU A 682 21.39 -2.59 -11.74
CA LEU A 682 21.27 -2.12 -13.11
C LEU A 682 21.24 -0.57 -13.19
N GLN A 683 20.65 0.10 -12.21
CA GLN A 683 20.61 1.56 -12.12
C GLN A 683 21.90 2.19 -11.58
N ASN A 684 22.46 1.64 -10.51
CA ASN A 684 23.54 2.26 -9.74
C ASN A 684 24.92 1.64 -9.99
N GLY A 685 24.97 0.49 -10.66
CA GLY A 685 26.14 -0.40 -10.64
C GLY A 685 26.16 -1.24 -9.37
N SER A 686 27.08 -2.21 -9.33
CA SER A 686 27.35 -2.95 -8.11
C SER A 686 28.40 -2.19 -7.32
N VAL A 687 28.02 -1.66 -6.15
CA VAL A 687 28.90 -0.87 -5.27
C VAL A 687 28.98 -1.51 -3.88
N ALA A 688 30.00 -1.12 -3.10
CA ALA A 688 30.19 -1.60 -1.73
C ALA A 688 29.10 -1.11 -0.76
N ALA A 689 28.98 -1.78 0.39
CA ALA A 689 27.96 -1.51 1.41
C ALA A 689 27.97 -0.05 1.90
N GLU A 690 29.17 0.52 2.05
CA GLU A 690 29.36 1.89 2.56
C GLU A 690 28.82 2.96 1.62
N PHE A 691 28.52 2.58 0.38
CA PHE A 691 27.91 3.40 -0.65
C PHE A 691 26.45 3.01 -0.91
N LEU A 692 25.81 2.36 0.08
CA LEU A 692 24.44 1.82 0.00
C LEU A 692 24.26 0.77 -1.10
N GLY A 693 25.32 -0.01 -1.34
CA GLY A 693 25.29 -1.13 -2.27
C GLY A 693 24.39 -2.26 -1.80
N SER A 694 23.42 -2.63 -2.64
CA SER A 694 22.50 -3.73 -2.38
C SER A 694 23.23 -5.09 -2.40
N SER A 695 22.84 -6.01 -1.51
CA SER A 695 23.40 -7.38 -1.31
C SER A 695 24.57 -7.54 -0.31
N ALA A 696 24.97 -6.54 0.46
CA ALA A 696 26.13 -6.64 1.37
C ALA A 696 25.78 -7.16 2.79
N ILE A 697 25.49 -8.46 2.92
CA ILE A 697 25.04 -9.07 4.20
C ILE A 697 26.22 -9.33 5.18
N SER A 698 27.49 -9.31 4.71
CA SER A 698 28.68 -9.56 5.53
C SER A 698 29.87 -8.73 5.05
N ASP A 699 30.25 -7.72 5.83
CA ASP A 699 31.33 -6.78 5.50
C ASP A 699 32.71 -7.33 5.88
N SER A 700 33.13 -8.41 5.19
CA SER A 700 34.51 -8.90 5.27
C SER A 700 35.46 -8.09 4.38
N THR A 701 34.94 -7.39 3.36
CA THR A 701 35.70 -6.64 2.35
C THR A 701 35.18 -5.20 2.22
N PRO A 702 35.59 -4.30 3.13
CA PRO A 702 35.08 -2.93 3.15
C PRO A 702 35.62 -2.11 1.97
N LEU A 703 34.78 -1.20 1.46
CA LEU A 703 35.08 -0.28 0.35
C LEU A 703 35.33 -0.95 -1.01
N ASP A 704 34.98 -2.22 -1.19
CA ASP A 704 35.04 -2.93 -2.46
C ASP A 704 33.85 -3.88 -2.66
N THR A 705 33.59 -4.25 -3.91
CA THR A 705 32.67 -5.33 -4.23
C THR A 705 33.43 -6.62 -4.34
N ASP A 706 33.00 -7.64 -3.58
CA ASP A 706 33.54 -8.99 -3.58
C ASP A 706 33.15 -9.77 -4.84
N LEU A 707 34.14 -10.41 -5.46
CA LEU A 707 33.97 -11.33 -6.60
C LEU A 707 34.87 -12.56 -6.44
N ALA A 708 34.41 -13.68 -6.99
CA ALA A 708 35.21 -14.87 -7.18
C ALA A 708 35.83 -14.86 -8.58
N MET A 709 37.16 -14.87 -8.65
CA MET A 709 37.88 -15.06 -9.91
C MET A 709 37.95 -16.54 -10.25
N VAL A 710 37.52 -16.92 -11.45
CA VAL A 710 37.71 -18.26 -12.00
C VAL A 710 39.21 -18.50 -12.19
N LYS A 711 39.73 -19.52 -11.50
CA LYS A 711 41.10 -20.01 -11.61
C LYS A 711 41.14 -21.29 -12.43
N GLN A 712 42.32 -21.65 -12.93
CA GLN A 712 42.51 -22.82 -13.78
C GLN A 712 42.08 -24.14 -13.10
N ASP A 713 42.20 -24.23 -11.77
CA ASP A 713 41.77 -25.37 -10.96
C ASP A 713 40.25 -25.40 -10.69
N ASN A 714 39.53 -24.30 -10.95
CA ASN A 714 38.06 -24.29 -10.92
C ASN A 714 37.46 -24.89 -12.20
N ILE A 715 38.16 -24.82 -13.34
CA ILE A 715 37.64 -25.22 -14.64
C ILE A 715 37.36 -26.73 -14.64
N GLY A 716 36.07 -27.06 -14.65
CA GLY A 716 35.56 -28.42 -14.69
C GLY A 716 35.33 -28.95 -16.11
N THR A 717 34.71 -30.12 -16.20
CA THR A 717 34.28 -30.73 -17.46
C THR A 717 33.00 -30.10 -18.03
N SER A 718 32.24 -29.38 -17.20
CA SER A 718 31.04 -28.64 -17.59
C SER A 718 31.01 -27.20 -17.04
N PHE A 719 30.09 -26.38 -17.56
CA PHE A 719 29.85 -25.03 -17.07
C PHE A 719 29.39 -25.02 -15.60
N GLU A 720 28.43 -25.89 -15.27
CA GLU A 720 27.93 -26.07 -13.91
C GLU A 720 29.04 -26.49 -12.94
N GLU A 721 29.89 -27.44 -13.34
CA GLU A 721 31.02 -27.90 -12.52
C GLU A 721 32.02 -26.76 -12.28
N THR A 722 32.26 -25.91 -13.29
CA THR A 722 33.14 -24.74 -13.14
C THR A 722 32.59 -23.73 -12.13
N ILE A 723 31.28 -23.49 -12.13
CA ILE A 723 30.60 -22.62 -11.16
C ILE A 723 30.66 -23.24 -9.75
N ASN A 724 30.34 -24.53 -9.62
CA ASN A 724 30.32 -25.22 -8.33
C ASN A 724 31.71 -25.34 -7.70
N ASN A 725 32.76 -25.43 -8.51
CA ASN A 725 34.15 -25.39 -8.06
C ASN A 725 34.64 -23.98 -7.69
N SER A 726 33.96 -22.93 -8.15
CA SER A 726 34.24 -21.55 -7.77
C SER A 726 33.66 -21.24 -6.39
N ILE A 727 34.29 -20.30 -5.66
CA ILE A 727 33.77 -19.80 -4.39
C ILE A 727 32.35 -19.22 -4.58
N ALA A 728 32.06 -18.63 -5.74
CA ALA A 728 30.74 -18.09 -6.08
C ALA A 728 29.62 -19.15 -6.13
N GLY A 729 29.94 -20.44 -6.28
CA GLY A 729 28.97 -21.51 -6.45
C GLY A 729 27.93 -21.64 -5.32
N ASN A 730 28.22 -21.09 -4.13
CA ASN A 730 27.37 -21.15 -2.94
C ASN A 730 26.65 -19.83 -2.61
N TYR A 731 26.67 -18.82 -3.49
CA TYR A 731 26.15 -17.50 -3.19
C TYR A 731 25.09 -17.04 -4.19
N GLY A 732 23.92 -16.65 -3.68
CA GLY A 732 22.86 -15.95 -4.40
C GLY A 732 22.09 -16.78 -5.43
N GLN A 733 20.80 -16.46 -5.60
CA GLN A 733 19.94 -17.06 -6.63
C GLN A 733 20.32 -16.69 -8.07
N LEU A 734 21.12 -15.63 -8.23
CA LEU A 734 21.68 -15.18 -9.51
C LEU A 734 23.19 -15.01 -9.39
N LEU A 735 23.92 -15.39 -10.44
CA LEU A 735 25.33 -15.04 -10.58
C LEU A 735 25.50 -14.00 -11.69
N ILE A 736 26.13 -12.88 -11.35
CA ILE A 736 26.65 -11.92 -12.31
C ILE A 736 28.01 -12.45 -12.82
N ALA A 737 28.17 -12.54 -14.13
CA ALA A 737 29.43 -12.91 -14.76
C ALA A 737 30.06 -11.74 -15.52
N LEU A 738 31.35 -11.50 -15.27
CA LEU A 738 32.18 -10.49 -15.93
C LEU A 738 33.34 -11.21 -16.61
N LYS A 739 33.39 -11.14 -17.94
CA LYS A 739 34.45 -11.71 -18.76
C LYS A 739 35.74 -10.91 -18.61
N ASP A 740 36.88 -11.59 -18.52
CA ASP A 740 38.18 -10.89 -18.60
C ASP A 740 38.44 -10.44 -20.04
N ARG A 741 38.14 -9.15 -20.29
CA ARG A 741 38.42 -8.41 -21.52
C ARG A 741 39.65 -7.50 -21.37
N GLY A 742 40.33 -7.53 -20.22
CA GLY A 742 41.39 -6.60 -19.86
C GLY A 742 40.88 -5.20 -19.48
N GLN A 743 39.62 -5.07 -19.08
CA GLN A 743 38.98 -3.82 -18.66
C GLN A 743 39.43 -3.35 -17.28
N PHE A 744 39.85 -4.27 -16.41
CA PHE A 744 40.41 -3.99 -15.09
C PHE A 744 41.93 -4.04 -15.11
N TYR A 745 42.58 -3.26 -14.25
CA TYR A 745 44.01 -3.47 -13.97
C TYR A 745 44.16 -4.21 -12.64
N LYS A 746 45.03 -5.23 -12.63
CA LYS A 746 45.30 -6.05 -11.45
C LYS A 746 46.40 -5.39 -10.63
N SER A 747 46.10 -4.94 -9.42
CA SER A 747 47.12 -4.39 -8.50
C SER A 747 47.69 -5.47 -7.59
N ASP A 748 49.00 -5.39 -7.31
CA ASP A 748 49.68 -6.16 -6.28
C ASP A 748 49.76 -5.37 -4.97
N ILE A 749 50.19 -6.00 -3.86
CA ILE A 749 50.31 -5.36 -2.54
C ILE A 749 51.18 -4.08 -2.61
N GLU A 750 52.21 -4.10 -3.45
CA GLU A 750 53.10 -2.95 -3.67
C GLU A 750 52.57 -1.96 -4.71
N ASP A 751 51.45 -2.25 -5.38
CA ASP A 751 50.86 -1.54 -6.52
C ASP A 751 51.96 -0.93 -7.43
N LYS A 752 52.72 -1.82 -8.08
CA LYS A 752 53.83 -1.49 -9.00
C LYS A 752 53.37 -1.15 -10.43
N ALA A 753 52.06 -1.23 -10.69
CA ALA A 753 51.50 -0.96 -12.02
C ALA A 753 51.93 0.44 -12.51
N SER A 754 52.38 0.55 -13.77
CA SER A 754 52.77 1.82 -14.36
C SER A 754 51.56 2.74 -14.56
N LYS A 755 51.80 4.05 -14.72
CA LYS A 755 50.73 5.02 -14.99
C LYS A 755 49.87 4.63 -16.21
N SER A 756 50.49 4.09 -17.27
CA SER A 756 49.79 3.64 -18.48
C SER A 756 48.97 2.35 -18.29
N GLN A 757 49.31 1.53 -17.29
CA GLN A 757 48.53 0.34 -16.94
C GLN A 757 47.28 0.68 -16.12
N ARG A 758 47.32 1.79 -15.37
CA ARG A 758 46.21 2.24 -14.50
C ARG A 758 45.23 3.18 -15.21
N ASP A 759 45.68 3.91 -16.22
CA ASP A 759 44.93 5.04 -16.76
C ASP A 759 43.57 4.59 -17.31
N GLY A 760 42.49 5.18 -16.79
CA GLY A 760 41.12 4.90 -17.20
C GLY A 760 40.53 3.54 -16.81
N LYS A 761 41.22 2.71 -16.03
CA LYS A 761 40.74 1.36 -15.62
C LYS A 761 40.41 1.27 -14.14
N PRO A 762 39.33 0.57 -13.74
CA PRO A 762 39.08 0.26 -12.33
C PRO A 762 40.13 -0.74 -11.79
N GLU A 763 40.39 -0.67 -10.49
CA GLU A 763 41.35 -1.56 -9.82
C GLU A 763 40.66 -2.85 -9.42
N LEU A 764 41.26 -3.97 -9.83
CA LEU A 764 40.94 -5.31 -9.37
C LEU A 764 42.10 -5.81 -8.51
N PHE A 765 41.84 -6.24 -7.29
CA PHE A 765 42.88 -6.67 -6.36
C PHE A 765 42.48 -7.93 -5.61
N MET A 766 43.47 -8.73 -5.23
CA MET A 766 43.23 -9.94 -4.45
C MET A 766 43.01 -9.55 -2.99
N THR A 767 41.83 -9.81 -2.46
CA THR A 767 41.51 -9.59 -1.04
C THR A 767 42.00 -10.78 -0.22
N GLY A 768 41.89 -12.01 -0.72
CA GLY A 768 42.48 -13.21 -0.11
C GLY A 768 41.73 -13.80 1.09
N ILE A 769 40.59 -13.19 1.48
CA ILE A 769 39.86 -13.53 2.71
C ILE A 769 39.27 -14.94 2.70
N TYR A 770 38.67 -15.35 1.59
CA TYR A 770 38.09 -16.69 1.41
C TYR A 770 38.96 -17.59 0.52
N GLY A 771 40.20 -17.20 0.27
CA GLY A 771 41.14 -17.94 -0.60
C GLY A 771 41.77 -17.07 -1.68
N ASN A 772 42.68 -17.68 -2.46
CA ASN A 772 43.45 -17.03 -3.52
C ASN A 772 42.62 -16.63 -4.77
N SER A 773 41.36 -17.07 -4.85
CA SER A 773 40.39 -16.69 -5.88
C SER A 773 39.43 -15.59 -5.42
N HIS A 774 39.55 -15.08 -4.19
CA HIS A 774 38.72 -13.98 -3.68
C HIS A 774 39.33 -12.62 -4.07
N TYR A 775 38.59 -11.84 -4.85
CA TYR A 775 39.01 -10.55 -5.40
C TYR A 775 38.00 -9.45 -5.07
N GLY A 776 38.48 -8.22 -5.02
CA GLY A 776 37.68 -7.02 -4.87
C GLY A 776 37.85 -6.09 -6.07
N ILE A 777 36.77 -5.45 -6.52
CA ILE A 777 36.86 -4.26 -7.38
C ILE A 777 36.66 -3.05 -6.47
N ARG A 778 37.66 -2.16 -6.43
CA ARG A 778 37.64 -0.98 -5.55
C ARG A 778 36.38 -0.16 -5.81
N THR A 779 35.66 0.17 -4.75
CA THR A 779 34.38 0.90 -4.77
C THR A 779 33.23 0.11 -5.41
N GLY A 780 33.43 -0.44 -6.61
CA GLY A 780 32.44 -1.20 -7.36
C GLY A 780 32.66 -1.20 -8.88
N PHE A 781 31.68 -1.66 -9.63
CA PHE A 781 31.69 -1.69 -11.08
C PHE A 781 30.34 -1.28 -11.69
N ALA A 782 30.38 -0.68 -12.88
CA ALA A 782 29.18 -0.26 -13.61
C ALA A 782 28.36 -1.45 -14.09
N SER A 783 27.03 -1.30 -14.17
CA SER A 783 26.14 -2.37 -14.66
C SER A 783 26.43 -2.77 -16.10
N THR A 784 26.99 -1.86 -16.90
CA THR A 784 27.46 -2.15 -18.27
C THR A 784 28.64 -3.12 -18.33
N GLU A 785 29.34 -3.38 -17.21
CA GLU A 785 30.41 -4.38 -17.16
C GLU A 785 29.89 -5.82 -17.06
N ILE A 786 28.60 -6.00 -16.76
CA ILE A 786 27.95 -7.32 -16.71
C ILE A 786 27.85 -7.86 -18.14
N ASP A 787 28.39 -9.06 -18.36
CA ASP A 787 28.35 -9.71 -19.68
C ASP A 787 27.17 -10.65 -19.85
N PHE A 788 26.80 -11.36 -18.77
CA PHE A 788 25.61 -12.21 -18.70
C PHE A 788 25.30 -12.57 -17.24
N LEU A 789 24.08 -13.06 -17.01
CA LEU A 789 23.63 -13.59 -15.72
C LEU A 789 23.45 -15.11 -15.80
N VAL A 790 23.67 -15.80 -14.68
CA VAL A 790 23.33 -17.22 -14.51
C VAL A 790 22.16 -17.34 -13.54
N ALA A 791 21.04 -17.87 -14.00
CA ALA A 791 19.89 -18.20 -13.18
C ALA A 791 20.11 -19.53 -12.48
N ARG A 792 20.11 -19.52 -11.14
CA ARG A 792 20.25 -20.73 -10.33
C ARG A 792 18.94 -21.52 -10.30
N GLN A 793 19.03 -22.83 -10.12
CA GLN A 793 17.91 -23.78 -10.22
C GLN A 793 16.78 -23.54 -9.19
N TYR A 794 17.08 -22.83 -8.11
CA TYR A 794 16.15 -22.51 -7.03
C TYR A 794 15.52 -21.11 -7.15
N LEU A 795 15.83 -20.37 -8.22
CA LEU A 795 15.10 -19.14 -8.56
C LEU A 795 13.72 -19.53 -9.10
N SER A 796 12.65 -19.02 -8.47
CA SER A 796 11.29 -19.28 -8.92
C SER A 796 11.05 -18.72 -10.33
N LYS A 797 10.10 -19.29 -11.06
CA LYS A 797 9.72 -18.79 -12.40
C LYS A 797 9.25 -17.33 -12.36
N GLU A 798 8.53 -16.95 -11.31
CA GLU A 798 8.07 -15.58 -11.08
C GLU A 798 9.23 -14.60 -10.90
N ASN A 799 10.20 -14.94 -10.04
CA ASN A 799 11.38 -14.11 -9.82
C ASN A 799 12.28 -14.05 -11.06
N LEU A 800 12.34 -15.13 -11.85
CA LEU A 800 13.05 -15.16 -13.13
C LEU A 800 12.39 -14.22 -14.16
N ASN A 801 11.06 -14.19 -14.23
CA ASN A 801 10.34 -13.25 -15.08
C ASN A 801 10.65 -11.80 -14.67
N GLN A 802 10.67 -11.52 -13.36
CA GLN A 802 11.05 -10.19 -12.85
C GLN A 802 12.47 -9.79 -13.30
N VAL A 803 13.42 -10.72 -13.27
CA VAL A 803 14.79 -10.49 -13.78
C VAL A 803 14.78 -10.09 -15.27
N PHE A 804 13.98 -10.77 -16.10
CA PHE A 804 13.86 -10.44 -17.52
C PHE A 804 13.28 -9.05 -17.74
N ILE A 805 12.26 -8.70 -16.95
CA ILE A 805 11.62 -7.38 -16.98
C ILE A 805 12.61 -6.29 -16.53
N ASP A 806 13.36 -6.49 -15.45
CA ASP A 806 14.34 -5.52 -14.97
C ASP A 806 15.41 -5.21 -16.03
N ILE A 807 15.86 -6.23 -16.77
CA ILE A 807 16.79 -6.07 -17.90
C ILE A 807 16.12 -5.32 -19.06
N ALA A 808 14.88 -5.66 -19.41
CA ALA A 808 14.11 -4.97 -20.45
C ALA A 808 13.90 -3.49 -20.12
N ARG A 809 13.52 -3.18 -18.87
CA ARG A 809 13.35 -1.81 -18.34
C ARG A 809 14.65 -1.02 -18.36
N LYS A 810 15.79 -1.68 -18.17
CA LYS A 810 17.10 -1.03 -18.29
C LYS A 810 17.40 -0.57 -19.72
N GLY A 811 16.81 -1.22 -20.73
CA GLY A 811 17.01 -0.89 -22.14
C GLY A 811 18.40 -1.27 -22.66
N VAL A 812 19.09 -2.20 -21.99
CA VAL A 812 20.35 -2.80 -22.44
C VAL A 812 20.24 -4.31 -22.28
N TYR A 813 20.29 -5.03 -23.39
CA TYR A 813 20.18 -6.49 -23.34
C TYR A 813 21.37 -7.14 -22.61
N ILE A 814 21.06 -7.94 -21.58
CA ILE A 814 21.99 -8.79 -20.84
C ILE A 814 21.50 -10.24 -20.97
N PRO A 815 22.26 -11.15 -21.58
CA PRO A 815 21.89 -12.56 -21.68
C PRO A 815 21.71 -13.19 -20.30
N VAL A 816 20.68 -14.04 -20.15
CA VAL A 816 20.51 -14.90 -18.96
C VAL A 816 20.62 -16.35 -19.40
N VAL A 817 21.43 -17.13 -18.68
CA VAL A 817 21.65 -18.55 -18.94
C VAL A 817 21.26 -19.41 -17.74
N SER A 818 20.92 -20.67 -17.98
CA SER A 818 20.68 -21.67 -16.91
C SER A 818 21.97 -22.07 -16.20
N GLU A 819 21.88 -22.81 -15.08
CA GLU A 819 23.06 -23.42 -14.42
C GLU A 819 23.86 -24.35 -15.34
N GLN A 820 23.22 -24.89 -16.38
CA GLN A 820 23.85 -25.74 -17.39
C GLN A 820 24.53 -24.93 -18.51
N GLY A 821 24.34 -23.61 -18.52
CA GLY A 821 24.89 -22.68 -19.51
C GLY A 821 24.01 -22.50 -20.74
N GLU A 822 22.76 -22.95 -20.73
CA GLU A 822 21.83 -22.77 -21.86
C GLU A 822 21.24 -21.35 -21.84
N LEU A 823 21.14 -20.69 -22.99
CA LEU A 823 20.51 -19.36 -23.08
C LEU A 823 19.01 -19.48 -22.82
N ILE A 824 18.52 -18.82 -21.76
CA ILE A 824 17.10 -18.84 -21.36
C ILE A 824 16.39 -17.49 -21.52
N PHE A 825 17.16 -16.40 -21.69
CA PHE A 825 16.62 -15.10 -22.06
C PHE A 825 17.24 -14.65 -23.38
N THR A 826 16.50 -14.83 -24.47
CA THR A 826 17.00 -14.54 -25.83
C THR A 826 16.77 -13.08 -26.22
N PRO A 827 17.44 -12.56 -27.26
CA PRO A 827 17.16 -11.23 -27.78
C PRO A 827 15.70 -11.05 -28.19
N GLU A 828 15.06 -12.08 -28.75
CA GLU A 828 13.64 -12.04 -29.15
C GLU A 828 12.71 -11.87 -27.93
N MET A 829 13.00 -12.58 -26.84
CA MET A 829 12.27 -12.40 -25.58
C MET A 829 12.47 -10.99 -25.02
N TYR A 830 13.70 -10.49 -25.04
CA TYR A 830 14.01 -9.13 -24.60
C TYR A 830 13.24 -8.08 -25.40
N GLU A 831 13.20 -8.18 -26.74
CA GLU A 831 12.42 -7.27 -27.57
C GLU A 831 10.92 -7.35 -27.28
N SER A 832 10.37 -8.54 -27.01
CA SER A 832 8.94 -8.69 -26.68
C SER A 832 8.53 -8.02 -25.36
N LEU A 833 9.46 -7.89 -24.41
CA LEU A 833 9.21 -7.26 -23.11
C LEU A 833 9.34 -5.73 -23.15
N ARG A 834 9.90 -5.17 -24.22
CA ARG A 834 10.11 -3.73 -24.36
C ARG A 834 8.88 -3.03 -24.93
N PRO A 835 8.61 -1.77 -24.53
CA PRO A 835 7.55 -0.98 -25.12
C PRO A 835 7.64 -0.99 -26.64
N LYS A 836 6.51 -1.31 -27.29
CA LYS A 836 6.41 -1.34 -28.75
C LYS A 836 6.80 0.03 -29.33
N ASP A 837 7.64 0.01 -30.36
CA ASP A 837 7.95 1.19 -31.16
C ASP A 837 6.94 1.26 -32.31
N TYR A 838 6.01 2.20 -32.24
CA TYR A 838 4.98 2.37 -33.25
C TYR A 838 5.54 3.17 -34.43
N ASP A 839 4.96 2.97 -35.62
CA ASP A 839 5.26 3.85 -36.76
C ASP A 839 4.55 5.20 -36.57
N TYR A 840 5.18 6.06 -35.76
CA TYR A 840 4.67 7.39 -35.47
C TYR A 840 4.62 8.30 -36.71
N SER A 841 5.16 7.89 -37.87
CA SER A 841 4.97 8.63 -39.13
C SER A 841 3.52 8.57 -39.65
N ARG A 842 2.74 7.62 -39.13
CA ARG A 842 1.29 7.49 -39.39
C ARG A 842 0.44 8.48 -38.59
N LEU A 843 1.02 9.22 -37.64
CA LEU A 843 0.31 10.27 -36.92
C LEU A 843 0.21 11.52 -37.80
N ASP A 844 -1.00 11.85 -38.26
CA ASP A 844 -1.28 13.16 -38.85
C ASP A 844 -1.39 14.22 -37.75
N THR A 845 -0.24 14.77 -37.34
CA THR A 845 -0.17 15.80 -36.30
C THR A 845 -0.94 17.06 -36.67
N THR A 846 -1.14 17.34 -37.96
CA THR A 846 -1.91 18.52 -38.40
C THR A 846 -3.40 18.28 -38.21
N ALA A 847 -3.89 17.10 -38.55
CA ALA A 847 -5.27 16.70 -38.28
C ALA A 847 -5.54 16.62 -36.77
N LEU A 848 -4.65 16.00 -36.00
CA LEU A 848 -4.77 15.91 -34.54
C LEU A 848 -4.80 17.29 -33.89
N ASP A 849 -3.91 18.21 -34.29
CA ASP A 849 -3.88 19.56 -33.72
C ASP A 849 -5.16 20.35 -34.03
N LYS A 850 -5.71 20.15 -35.23
CA LYS A 850 -7.00 20.73 -35.62
C LYS A 850 -8.15 20.15 -34.80
N ILE A 851 -8.20 18.83 -34.57
CA ILE A 851 -9.23 18.17 -33.76
C ILE A 851 -9.15 18.65 -32.32
N LEU A 852 -7.97 18.62 -31.71
CA LEU A 852 -7.76 18.99 -30.30
C LEU A 852 -8.09 20.46 -30.01
N SER A 853 -7.93 21.33 -31.01
CA SER A 853 -8.21 22.77 -30.93
C SER A 853 -9.64 23.15 -31.34
N ASP A 854 -10.49 22.18 -31.71
CA ASP A 854 -11.87 22.45 -32.09
C ASP A 854 -12.72 22.81 -30.86
N GLU A 855 -13.51 23.88 -30.98
CA GLU A 855 -14.49 24.30 -29.97
C GLU A 855 -15.63 23.28 -29.85
N ASN A 856 -15.94 22.53 -30.92
CA ASN A 856 -16.92 21.44 -30.93
C ASN A 856 -16.21 20.08 -30.97
N PHE A 857 -15.21 19.88 -30.12
CA PHE A 857 -14.45 18.64 -30.02
C PHE A 857 -15.35 17.41 -29.91
N GLN A 858 -14.98 16.34 -30.61
CA GLN A 858 -15.63 15.03 -30.50
C GLN A 858 -14.55 13.97 -30.25
N SER A 859 -14.74 13.16 -29.20
CA SER A 859 -13.77 12.17 -28.73
C SER A 859 -13.53 11.04 -29.75
N ASP A 860 -14.56 10.66 -30.50
CA ASP A 860 -14.49 9.64 -31.56
C ASP A 860 -13.52 10.03 -32.69
N GLN A 861 -13.54 11.29 -33.13
CA GLN A 861 -12.64 11.79 -34.18
C GLN A 861 -11.17 11.75 -33.77
N LEU A 862 -10.88 12.07 -32.51
CA LEU A 862 -9.53 11.98 -31.96
C LEU A 862 -9.07 10.52 -31.90
N LEU A 863 -9.92 9.62 -31.39
CA LEU A 863 -9.60 8.20 -31.30
C LEU A 863 -9.42 7.58 -32.69
N ASP A 864 -10.27 7.89 -33.64
CA ASP A 864 -10.15 7.37 -35.01
C ASP A 864 -8.84 7.82 -35.68
N SER A 865 -8.42 9.06 -35.43
CA SER A 865 -7.11 9.55 -35.88
C SER A 865 -5.95 8.83 -35.19
N LEU A 866 -6.05 8.54 -33.88
CA LEU A 866 -5.01 7.80 -33.15
C LEU A 866 -4.97 6.31 -33.51
N LYS A 867 -6.11 5.69 -33.84
CA LYS A 867 -6.20 4.30 -34.32
C LYS A 867 -5.43 4.10 -35.63
N GLU A 868 -5.21 5.15 -36.43
CA GLU A 868 -4.32 5.05 -37.58
C GLU A 868 -2.89 4.67 -37.20
N CYS A 869 -2.44 4.96 -35.98
CA CYS A 869 -1.13 4.56 -35.46
C CYS A 869 -1.22 3.37 -34.47
N PHE A 870 -2.25 3.35 -33.62
CA PHE A 870 -2.36 2.44 -32.47
C PHE A 870 -3.59 1.52 -32.50
N GLY A 871 -4.20 1.30 -33.68
CA GLY A 871 -5.50 0.62 -33.81
C GLY A 871 -5.59 -0.73 -33.10
N GLU A 872 -4.55 -1.56 -33.20
CA GLU A 872 -4.52 -2.87 -32.52
C GLU A 872 -4.67 -2.73 -31.00
N GLU A 873 -4.05 -1.72 -30.37
CA GLU A 873 -4.09 -1.54 -28.92
C GLU A 873 -5.49 -1.15 -28.42
N TYR A 874 -6.17 -0.26 -29.15
CA TYR A 874 -7.52 0.17 -28.79
C TYR A 874 -8.58 -0.93 -28.95
N GLU A 875 -8.33 -1.94 -29.78
CA GLU A 875 -9.24 -3.08 -30.00
C GLU A 875 -9.15 -4.16 -28.89
N HIS A 876 -8.11 -4.14 -28.06
CA HIS A 876 -7.97 -5.10 -26.96
C HIS A 876 -9.01 -4.89 -25.87
N ALA A 877 -9.38 -5.97 -25.17
CA ALA A 877 -10.26 -5.88 -24.01
C ALA A 877 -9.61 -5.06 -22.88
N ALA A 878 -10.37 -4.14 -22.29
CA ALA A 878 -9.94 -3.31 -21.15
C ALA A 878 -9.68 -4.12 -19.88
N GLY A 879 -10.04 -5.41 -19.87
CA GLY A 879 -9.76 -6.35 -18.78
C GLY A 879 -10.62 -6.13 -17.53
N THR A 880 -11.76 -5.46 -17.69
CA THR A 880 -12.83 -5.31 -16.69
C THR A 880 -13.96 -6.30 -16.95
N TRP A 881 -14.76 -6.58 -15.93
CA TRP A 881 -15.91 -7.48 -15.97
C TRP A 881 -17.03 -7.03 -16.94
N GLU A 882 -16.96 -5.79 -17.44
CA GLU A 882 -17.92 -5.16 -18.35
C GLU A 882 -17.63 -5.42 -19.84
N ASN A 883 -16.52 -6.08 -20.18
CA ASN A 883 -16.12 -6.49 -21.55
C ASN A 883 -15.91 -5.35 -22.57
N TYR A 884 -15.67 -4.10 -22.15
CA TYR A 884 -15.29 -3.02 -23.07
C TYR A 884 -13.92 -3.24 -23.70
N SER A 885 -13.73 -2.73 -24.91
CA SER A 885 -12.40 -2.49 -25.50
C SER A 885 -11.71 -1.27 -24.86
N ILE A 886 -10.38 -1.19 -24.95
CA ILE A 886 -9.60 -0.03 -24.49
C ILE A 886 -10.09 1.25 -25.16
N GLY A 887 -10.44 1.19 -26.45
CA GLY A 887 -10.98 2.32 -27.20
C GLY A 887 -12.32 2.82 -26.65
N GLU A 888 -13.25 1.90 -26.33
CA GLU A 888 -14.55 2.25 -25.76
C GLU A 888 -14.42 2.84 -24.35
N HIS A 889 -13.56 2.26 -23.50
CA HIS A 889 -13.23 2.83 -22.19
C HIS A 889 -12.66 4.24 -22.33
N THR A 890 -11.63 4.39 -23.14
CA THR A 890 -10.96 5.68 -23.38
C THR A 890 -11.94 6.73 -23.89
N GLN A 891 -12.87 6.35 -24.77
CA GLN A 891 -13.91 7.24 -25.26
C GLN A 891 -14.80 7.74 -24.11
N LYS A 892 -15.29 6.86 -23.24
CA LYS A 892 -16.12 7.22 -22.07
C LYS A 892 -15.38 8.16 -21.11
N VAL A 893 -14.09 7.91 -20.86
CA VAL A 893 -13.25 8.75 -20.01
C VAL A 893 -13.15 10.17 -20.57
N MET A 894 -12.92 10.32 -21.88
CA MET A 894 -12.88 11.63 -22.52
C MET A 894 -14.26 12.31 -22.53
N GLU A 895 -15.33 11.57 -22.76
CA GLU A 895 -16.70 12.12 -22.70
C GLU A 895 -17.04 12.66 -21.30
N GLN A 896 -16.59 11.98 -20.24
CA GLN A 896 -16.70 12.49 -18.87
C GLN A 896 -15.94 13.82 -18.69
N TYR A 897 -14.73 13.94 -19.25
CA TYR A 897 -14.00 15.20 -19.26
C TYR A 897 -14.76 16.33 -19.97
N GLU A 898 -15.23 16.07 -21.19
CA GLU A 898 -15.98 17.04 -22.00
C GLU A 898 -17.32 17.47 -21.37
N LYS A 899 -17.97 16.56 -20.63
CA LYS A 899 -19.23 16.86 -19.93
C LYS A 899 -19.04 17.80 -18.74
N TYR A 900 -17.96 17.65 -17.98
CA TYR A 900 -17.88 18.22 -16.63
C TYR A 900 -16.70 19.17 -16.37
N PHE A 901 -15.69 19.24 -17.25
CA PHE A 901 -14.44 19.94 -16.95
C PHE A 901 -13.98 20.98 -17.98
N THR A 902 -14.47 20.95 -19.22
CA THR A 902 -14.03 21.89 -20.28
C THR A 902 -14.41 23.35 -20.04
N ASP A 903 -15.45 23.61 -19.24
CA ASP A 903 -15.85 24.98 -18.87
C ASP A 903 -15.13 25.50 -17.61
N LYS A 904 -14.20 24.72 -17.04
CA LYS A 904 -13.49 25.03 -15.80
C LYS A 904 -12.03 25.37 -16.09
N GLU A 905 -11.49 26.35 -15.37
CA GLU A 905 -10.05 26.61 -15.42
C GLU A 905 -9.30 25.43 -14.77
N LEU A 906 -8.46 24.75 -15.56
CA LEU A 906 -7.55 23.74 -15.04
C LEU A 906 -6.36 24.39 -14.30
N PRO A 907 -5.78 23.71 -13.28
CA PRO A 907 -4.60 24.19 -12.59
C PRO A 907 -3.44 24.58 -13.52
N THR A 908 -2.70 25.64 -13.14
CA THR A 908 -1.48 26.12 -13.83
C THR A 908 -1.62 26.48 -15.31
N GLY A 909 -2.85 26.72 -15.80
CA GLY A 909 -3.08 27.03 -17.21
C GLY A 909 -2.88 25.83 -18.14
N THR A 910 -3.03 24.61 -17.61
CA THR A 910 -3.10 23.39 -18.41
C THR A 910 -4.24 23.52 -19.42
N SER A 911 -4.00 23.21 -20.69
CA SER A 911 -5.00 23.39 -21.75
C SER A 911 -5.90 22.16 -21.93
N ASP A 912 -7.12 22.34 -22.44
CA ASP A 912 -7.95 21.21 -22.87
C ASP A 912 -7.25 20.36 -23.92
N ARG A 913 -6.49 21.00 -24.82
CA ARG A 913 -5.64 20.33 -25.82
C ARG A 913 -4.67 19.34 -25.17
N PHE A 914 -4.06 19.71 -24.04
CA PHE A 914 -3.20 18.81 -23.27
C PHE A 914 -3.99 17.65 -22.68
N PHE A 915 -5.09 17.94 -21.96
CA PHE A 915 -5.80 16.94 -21.18
C PHE A 915 -6.55 15.93 -22.07
N ARG A 916 -7.13 16.38 -23.19
CA ARG A 916 -7.74 15.52 -24.21
C ARG A 916 -6.76 14.48 -24.75
N LEU A 917 -5.55 14.91 -25.13
CA LEU A 917 -4.53 14.00 -25.65
C LEU A 917 -3.98 13.07 -24.57
N PHE A 918 -3.80 13.56 -23.34
CA PHE A 918 -3.41 12.75 -22.19
C PHE A 918 -4.42 11.63 -21.95
N LEU A 919 -5.71 11.97 -21.83
CA LEU A 919 -6.78 10.99 -21.62
C LEU A 919 -6.89 10.02 -22.80
N ALA A 920 -6.68 10.45 -24.04
CA ALA A 920 -6.71 9.55 -25.19
C ALA A 920 -5.62 8.45 -25.14
N LEU A 921 -4.53 8.66 -24.39
CA LEU A 921 -3.38 7.76 -24.34
C LEU A 921 -3.18 7.06 -22.99
N HIS A 922 -3.95 7.39 -21.95
CA HIS A 922 -3.68 6.95 -20.57
C HIS A 922 -3.57 5.42 -20.38
N ASP A 923 -4.38 4.65 -21.12
CA ASP A 923 -4.46 3.18 -21.01
C ASP A 923 -3.78 2.44 -22.18
N ILE A 924 -3.04 3.15 -23.06
CA ILE A 924 -2.52 2.57 -24.31
C ILE A 924 -1.50 1.44 -24.11
N GLY A 925 -0.77 1.42 -22.99
CA GLY A 925 0.20 0.38 -22.64
C GLY A 925 -0.40 -0.86 -21.97
N LYS A 926 -1.67 -0.83 -21.60
CA LYS A 926 -2.34 -1.90 -20.85
C LYS A 926 -2.42 -3.25 -21.60
N PRO A 927 -2.66 -3.30 -22.92
CA PRO A 927 -2.67 -4.58 -23.65
C PRO A 927 -1.33 -5.31 -23.55
N GLN A 928 -0.22 -4.59 -23.73
CA GLN A 928 1.12 -5.16 -23.61
C GLN A 928 1.41 -5.63 -22.18
N ALA A 929 0.97 -4.88 -21.15
CA ALA A 929 1.08 -5.30 -19.74
C ALA A 929 0.35 -6.62 -19.46
N ILE A 930 -0.85 -6.80 -20.05
CA ILE A 930 -1.62 -8.04 -19.94
C ILE A 930 -0.92 -9.19 -20.67
N GLU A 931 -0.35 -8.95 -21.86
CA GLU A 931 0.39 -9.95 -22.63
C GLU A 931 1.60 -10.50 -21.86
N VAL A 932 2.33 -9.63 -21.14
CA VAL A 932 3.45 -10.05 -20.28
C VAL A 932 3.03 -10.63 -18.93
N GLY A 933 1.73 -10.64 -18.63
CA GLY A 933 1.15 -11.29 -17.45
C GLY A 933 1.17 -10.47 -16.16
N ASN A 934 1.42 -9.17 -16.22
CA ASN A 934 1.34 -8.29 -15.04
C ASN A 934 0.78 -6.90 -15.40
N LYS A 935 -0.45 -6.65 -14.95
CA LYS A 935 -1.19 -5.39 -15.19
C LYS A 935 -0.55 -4.17 -14.53
N GLU A 936 0.26 -4.33 -13.47
CA GLU A 936 0.94 -3.23 -12.79
C GLU A 936 1.94 -2.51 -13.72
N PHE A 937 2.38 -3.16 -14.81
CA PHE A 937 3.30 -2.57 -15.77
C PHE A 937 2.63 -1.67 -16.83
N GLN A 938 1.32 -1.45 -16.77
CA GLN A 938 0.63 -0.58 -17.75
C GLN A 938 1.31 0.78 -17.90
N HIS A 939 1.75 1.39 -16.81
CA HIS A 939 2.41 2.69 -16.80
C HIS A 939 3.77 2.66 -17.52
N TYR A 940 4.54 1.59 -17.35
CA TYR A 940 5.83 1.39 -18.04
C TYR A 940 5.67 1.33 -19.56
N TYR A 941 4.57 0.74 -20.05
CA TYR A 941 4.28 0.67 -21.49
C TYR A 941 3.61 1.93 -22.02
N THR A 942 2.81 2.63 -21.22
CA THR A 942 2.15 3.88 -21.64
C THR A 942 3.12 5.07 -21.73
N GLU A 943 4.00 5.26 -20.74
CA GLU A 943 4.86 6.45 -20.66
C GLU A 943 5.69 6.74 -21.93
N PRO A 944 6.36 5.76 -22.57
CA PRO A 944 7.14 6.01 -23.79
C PRO A 944 6.28 6.43 -24.98
N VAL A 945 5.10 5.81 -25.14
CA VAL A 945 4.15 6.15 -26.20
C VAL A 945 3.66 7.57 -26.00
N MET A 946 3.22 7.90 -24.79
CA MET A 946 2.75 9.23 -24.43
C MET A 946 3.82 10.28 -24.69
N LYS A 947 5.05 10.05 -24.23
CA LYS A 947 6.17 10.96 -24.48
C LYS A 947 6.38 11.21 -25.98
N LYS A 948 6.40 10.16 -26.80
CA LYS A 948 6.63 10.27 -28.25
C LYS A 948 5.53 11.06 -28.96
N VAL A 949 4.27 10.77 -28.64
CA VAL A 949 3.14 11.49 -29.24
C VAL A 949 3.17 12.96 -28.83
N PHE A 950 3.41 13.27 -27.55
CA PHE A 950 3.49 14.65 -27.08
C PHE A 950 4.68 15.42 -27.70
N GLU A 951 5.84 14.79 -27.84
CA GLU A 951 7.00 15.37 -28.56
C GLU A 951 6.64 15.75 -30.00
N GLN A 952 5.94 14.87 -30.73
CA GLN A 952 5.53 15.13 -32.11
C GLN A 952 4.44 16.20 -32.25
N MET A 953 3.55 16.27 -31.26
CA MET A 953 2.50 17.29 -31.16
C MET A 953 3.03 18.66 -30.68
N GLY A 954 4.34 18.77 -30.44
CA GLY A 954 5.01 20.03 -30.13
C GLY A 954 4.81 20.53 -28.70
N PHE A 955 4.45 19.64 -27.76
CA PHE A 955 4.35 20.00 -26.34
C PHE A 955 5.73 20.24 -25.73
N GLY A 956 5.79 21.13 -24.72
CA GLY A 956 7.02 21.45 -24.01
C GLY A 956 7.50 20.30 -23.11
N SER A 957 8.77 20.35 -22.69
CA SER A 957 9.36 19.36 -21.77
C SER A 957 8.60 19.24 -20.44
N ASP A 958 8.10 20.36 -19.93
CA ASP A 958 7.37 20.41 -18.65
C ASP A 958 5.99 19.75 -18.76
N GLU A 959 5.29 19.98 -19.89
CA GLU A 959 4.01 19.32 -20.19
C GLU A 959 4.19 17.82 -20.39
N ILE A 960 5.21 17.40 -21.13
CA ILE A 960 5.54 15.98 -21.30
C ILE A 960 5.79 15.32 -19.94
N LYS A 961 6.56 15.99 -19.07
CA LYS A 961 6.84 15.48 -17.73
C LYS A 961 5.59 15.41 -16.85
N LEU A 962 4.68 16.38 -16.99
CA LEU A 962 3.38 16.36 -16.32
C LEU A 962 2.54 15.17 -16.79
N ALA A 963 2.43 14.93 -18.10
CA ALA A 963 1.68 13.81 -18.65
C ALA A 963 2.23 12.46 -18.13
N GLN A 964 3.55 12.30 -18.13
CA GLN A 964 4.22 11.12 -17.54
C GLN A 964 3.95 11.00 -16.03
N THR A 965 3.88 12.12 -15.30
CA THR A 965 3.59 12.13 -13.86
C THR A 965 2.17 11.68 -13.57
N LEU A 966 1.19 12.15 -14.36
CA LEU A 966 -0.22 11.82 -14.20
C LEU A 966 -0.51 10.35 -14.55
N VAL A 967 0.15 9.82 -15.59
CA VAL A 967 -0.03 8.40 -15.97
C VAL A 967 0.85 7.46 -15.17
N GLY A 968 1.92 7.92 -14.53
CA GLY A 968 2.90 7.05 -13.87
C GLY A 968 2.41 6.39 -12.57
N ALA A 969 1.34 6.92 -11.95
CA ALA A 969 0.69 6.35 -10.77
C ALA A 969 -0.72 6.92 -10.56
N ASP A 970 -1.56 6.20 -9.79
CA ASP A 970 -2.88 6.66 -9.34
C ASP A 970 -2.91 6.86 -7.80
N PRO A 971 -2.36 7.99 -7.29
CA PRO A 971 -2.33 8.25 -5.85
C PRO A 971 -3.74 8.42 -5.25
N VAL A 972 -4.72 8.88 -6.03
CA VAL A 972 -6.09 9.10 -5.53
C VAL A 972 -6.82 7.76 -5.40
N GLY A 973 -6.79 6.92 -6.43
CA GLY A 973 -7.38 5.60 -6.38
C GLY A 973 -6.72 4.69 -5.36
N ALA A 974 -5.38 4.67 -5.29
CA ALA A 974 -4.65 3.91 -4.28
C ALA A 974 -5.08 4.29 -2.85
N TYR A 975 -5.25 5.59 -2.56
CA TYR A 975 -5.76 6.01 -1.26
C TYR A 975 -7.21 5.58 -1.04
N LEU A 976 -8.08 5.78 -2.02
CA LEU A 976 -9.50 5.48 -1.87
C LEU A 976 -9.79 3.98 -1.73
N GLN A 977 -9.00 3.12 -2.39
CA GLN A 977 -9.13 1.67 -2.37
C GLN A 977 -8.34 1.01 -1.23
N GLU A 978 -7.07 1.40 -1.03
CA GLU A 978 -6.15 0.71 -0.11
C GLU A 978 -5.98 1.45 1.24
N GLY A 979 -6.49 2.67 1.37
CA GLY A 979 -6.43 3.46 2.60
C GLY A 979 -5.09 4.11 2.91
N LYS A 980 -4.13 4.07 1.98
CA LYS A 980 -2.75 4.57 2.13
C LYS A 980 -2.62 6.08 1.93
N ILE A 981 -3.14 6.89 2.86
CA ILE A 981 -3.14 8.36 2.72
C ILE A 981 -1.73 8.95 2.72
N GLU A 982 -0.83 8.40 3.55
CA GLU A 982 0.54 8.86 3.70
C GLU A 982 1.32 8.69 2.39
N ASP A 983 1.23 7.51 1.77
CA ASP A 983 1.93 7.19 0.52
C ASP A 983 1.45 8.12 -0.62
N SER A 984 0.13 8.32 -0.73
CA SER A 984 -0.45 9.21 -1.73
C SER A 984 -0.06 10.67 -1.54
N ALA A 985 -0.08 11.16 -0.30
CA ALA A 985 0.36 12.53 0.01
C ALA A 985 1.85 12.72 -0.32
N GLN A 986 2.69 11.77 0.08
CA GLN A 986 4.13 11.80 -0.20
C GLN A 986 4.42 11.75 -1.69
N TYR A 987 3.73 10.91 -2.45
CA TYR A 987 3.89 10.84 -3.91
C TYR A 987 3.60 12.20 -4.56
N ILE A 988 2.49 12.85 -4.18
CA ILE A 988 2.11 14.17 -4.73
C ILE A 988 3.12 15.25 -4.32
N LEU A 989 3.57 15.27 -3.06
CA LEU A 989 4.60 16.20 -2.59
C LEU A 989 5.93 16.01 -3.34
N GLN A 990 6.33 14.76 -3.57
CA GLN A 990 7.54 14.45 -4.33
C GLN A 990 7.42 14.92 -5.79
N LYS A 991 6.30 14.58 -6.44
CA LYS A 991 6.12 14.86 -7.87
C LYS A 991 5.89 16.33 -8.16
N SER A 992 5.25 17.06 -7.24
CA SER A 992 5.18 18.52 -7.32
C SER A 992 6.56 19.17 -7.15
N ALA A 993 7.43 18.63 -6.30
CA ALA A 993 8.82 19.12 -6.21
C ALA A 993 9.66 18.84 -7.48
N GLU A 994 9.27 17.83 -8.27
CA GLU A 994 9.86 17.52 -9.58
C GLU A 994 9.22 18.33 -10.73
N SER A 995 8.09 19.00 -10.51
CA SER A 995 7.36 19.77 -11.50
C SER A 995 7.37 21.27 -11.19
N SER A 996 6.81 22.08 -12.09
CA SER A 996 6.64 23.52 -11.92
C SER A 996 5.36 23.87 -11.13
N MET A 997 4.68 22.88 -10.54
CA MET A 997 3.36 23.00 -9.90
C MET A 997 3.44 22.93 -8.37
N THR A 998 2.47 23.54 -7.70
CA THR A 998 2.26 23.31 -6.27
C THR A 998 1.67 21.91 -6.01
N PRO A 999 1.87 21.34 -4.81
CA PRO A 999 1.25 20.08 -4.42
C PRO A 999 -0.28 20.07 -4.56
N GLU A 1000 -0.94 21.19 -4.27
CA GLU A 1000 -2.38 21.36 -4.38
C GLU A 1000 -2.84 21.35 -5.84
N GLU A 1001 -2.17 22.10 -6.72
CA GLU A 1001 -2.46 22.11 -8.16
C GLU A 1001 -2.30 20.72 -8.78
N LEU A 1002 -1.26 19.99 -8.37
CA LEU A 1002 -1.01 18.63 -8.85
C LEU A 1002 -2.08 17.65 -8.32
N LEU A 1003 -2.48 17.75 -7.05
CA LEU A 1003 -3.57 16.94 -6.50
C LEU A 1003 -4.89 17.21 -7.25
N ASP A 1004 -5.20 18.48 -7.54
CA ASP A 1004 -6.43 18.83 -8.25
C ASP A 1004 -6.45 18.20 -9.66
N LEU A 1005 -5.32 18.15 -10.37
CA LEU A 1005 -5.22 17.42 -11.64
C LEU A 1005 -5.43 15.90 -11.48
N PHE A 1006 -4.85 15.28 -10.45
CA PHE A 1006 -5.12 13.86 -10.16
C PHE A 1006 -6.59 13.61 -9.83
N ILE A 1007 -7.26 14.54 -9.13
CA ILE A 1007 -8.70 14.44 -8.85
C ILE A 1007 -9.52 14.53 -10.13
N VAL A 1008 -9.18 15.45 -11.04
CA VAL A 1008 -9.85 15.55 -12.35
C VAL A 1008 -9.67 14.25 -13.13
N PHE A 1009 -8.43 13.76 -13.24
CA PHE A 1009 -8.15 12.51 -13.92
C PHE A 1009 -8.92 11.33 -13.32
N TYR A 1010 -8.88 11.17 -11.99
CA TYR A 1010 -9.61 10.12 -11.28
C TYR A 1010 -11.12 10.21 -11.51
N LYS A 1011 -11.71 11.42 -11.49
CA LYS A 1011 -13.14 11.61 -11.76
C LYS A 1011 -13.51 11.24 -13.19
N CYS A 1012 -12.64 11.47 -14.16
CA CYS A 1012 -12.87 11.05 -15.55
C CYS A 1012 -12.75 9.54 -15.70
N ASP A 1013 -11.67 8.94 -15.17
CA ASP A 1013 -11.38 7.52 -15.35
C ASP A 1013 -12.35 6.65 -14.54
N ALA A 1014 -12.42 6.84 -13.22
CA ALA A 1014 -13.35 6.10 -12.37
C ALA A 1014 -14.82 6.44 -12.63
N GLY A 1015 -15.13 7.68 -13.05
CA GLY A 1015 -16.48 8.07 -13.42
C GLY A 1015 -16.98 7.39 -14.70
N SER A 1016 -16.09 6.86 -15.53
CA SER A 1016 -16.47 6.13 -16.75
C SER A 1016 -17.14 4.77 -16.47
N TYR A 1017 -17.02 4.26 -15.24
CA TYR A 1017 -17.63 3.03 -14.72
C TYR A 1017 -18.98 3.24 -14.01
N THR A 1018 -19.70 4.32 -14.35
CA THR A 1018 -20.99 4.68 -13.75
C THR A 1018 -22.12 4.62 -14.78
N GLU A 1019 -23.37 4.53 -14.33
CA GLU A 1019 -24.52 4.62 -15.24
C GLU A 1019 -24.54 5.95 -16.01
N ASN A 1020 -24.02 7.03 -15.41
CA ASN A 1020 -23.91 8.35 -16.06
C ASN A 1020 -23.03 8.33 -17.33
N ALA A 1021 -22.00 7.50 -17.35
CA ALA A 1021 -21.16 7.27 -18.52
C ALA A 1021 -21.78 6.29 -19.52
N GLY A 1022 -22.98 5.78 -19.26
CA GLY A 1022 -23.59 4.65 -19.96
C GLY A 1022 -22.87 3.32 -19.67
N GLY A 1023 -22.21 3.22 -18.51
CA GLY A 1023 -21.59 2.00 -17.97
C GLY A 1023 -22.54 1.22 -17.05
N GLN A 1024 -22.03 0.19 -16.36
CA GLN A 1024 -22.81 -0.50 -15.32
C GLN A 1024 -22.72 0.25 -13.98
N ALA A 1025 -23.68 0.02 -13.08
CA ALA A 1025 -23.85 0.78 -11.83
C ALA A 1025 -22.81 0.46 -10.74
N SER A 1026 -21.52 0.54 -11.08
CA SER A 1026 -20.45 -0.10 -10.30
C SER A 1026 -19.76 0.83 -9.32
N LEU A 1027 -19.70 2.13 -9.65
CA LEU A 1027 -19.06 3.17 -8.83
C LEU A 1027 -19.99 4.38 -8.59
N ASP A 1028 -21.28 4.26 -8.89
CA ASP A 1028 -22.27 5.34 -8.75
C ASP A 1028 -22.39 5.84 -7.30
N ASP A 1029 -22.11 4.99 -6.32
CA ASP A 1029 -22.06 5.34 -4.91
C ASP A 1029 -20.94 6.34 -4.55
N LYS A 1030 -19.93 6.49 -5.42
CA LYS A 1030 -18.77 7.36 -5.18
C LYS A 1030 -18.94 8.78 -5.72
N PHE A 1031 -19.94 9.03 -6.56
CA PHE A 1031 -20.08 10.27 -7.31
C PHE A 1031 -21.48 10.88 -7.20
N ILE A 1032 -21.56 12.20 -7.29
CA ILE A 1032 -22.81 12.94 -7.47
C ILE A 1032 -22.68 13.72 -8.78
N PHE A 1033 -23.46 13.31 -9.78
CA PHE A 1033 -23.49 13.96 -11.08
C PHE A 1033 -24.66 14.95 -11.17
N ASP A 1034 -24.38 16.16 -11.63
CA ASP A 1034 -25.38 17.14 -12.03
C ASP A 1034 -25.08 17.63 -13.44
N GLU A 1035 -25.76 17.03 -14.41
CA GLU A 1035 -25.64 17.38 -15.83
C GLU A 1035 -26.17 18.77 -16.15
N THR A 1036 -27.10 19.31 -15.34
CA THR A 1036 -27.67 20.63 -15.58
C THR A 1036 -26.66 21.72 -15.26
N SER A 1037 -25.96 21.58 -14.13
CA SER A 1037 -24.88 22.48 -13.74
C SER A 1037 -23.51 22.09 -14.32
N ARG A 1038 -23.42 20.95 -15.04
CA ARG A 1038 -22.17 20.38 -15.55
C ARG A 1038 -21.13 20.20 -14.43
N THR A 1039 -21.58 19.67 -13.30
CA THR A 1039 -20.73 19.37 -12.14
C THR A 1039 -20.71 17.89 -11.79
N VAL A 1040 -19.56 17.46 -11.30
CA VAL A 1040 -19.34 16.13 -10.72
C VAL A 1040 -18.62 16.31 -9.40
N GLU A 1041 -19.29 15.88 -8.33
CA GLU A 1041 -18.78 15.92 -6.96
C GLU A 1041 -18.55 14.49 -6.46
N PHE A 1042 -17.72 14.35 -5.42
CA PHE A 1042 -17.63 13.07 -4.74
C PHE A 1042 -18.83 12.92 -3.80
N ALA A 1043 -19.30 11.68 -3.64
CA ALA A 1043 -20.26 11.38 -2.59
C ALA A 1043 -19.68 11.71 -1.20
N PRO A 1044 -20.51 11.99 -0.17
CA PRO A 1044 -20.05 12.57 1.09
C PRO A 1044 -18.92 11.80 1.78
N GLU A 1045 -18.92 10.46 1.71
CA GLU A 1045 -17.87 9.62 2.29
C GLU A 1045 -16.53 9.74 1.54
N THR A 1046 -16.58 9.74 0.20
CA THR A 1046 -15.41 9.90 -0.66
C THR A 1046 -14.85 11.32 -0.53
N GLU A 1047 -15.71 12.34 -0.51
CA GLU A 1047 -15.33 13.74 -0.31
C GLU A 1047 -14.62 13.94 1.04
N LEU A 1048 -15.08 13.26 2.11
CA LEU A 1048 -14.41 13.31 3.41
C LEU A 1048 -12.99 12.74 3.35
N LYS A 1049 -12.76 11.65 2.61
CA LYS A 1049 -11.43 11.08 2.40
C LYS A 1049 -10.55 12.06 1.63
N ILE A 1050 -11.02 12.59 0.51
CA ILE A 1050 -10.27 13.55 -0.31
C ILE A 1050 -9.90 14.81 0.48
N ASN A 1051 -10.80 15.32 1.33
CA ASN A 1051 -10.50 16.46 2.18
C ASN A 1051 -9.40 16.17 3.21
N LYS A 1052 -9.29 14.94 3.73
CA LYS A 1052 -8.16 14.55 4.58
C LYS A 1052 -6.84 14.58 3.81
N LEU A 1053 -6.82 14.10 2.57
CA LEU A 1053 -5.62 14.13 1.73
C LEU A 1053 -5.19 15.58 1.45
N LYS A 1054 -6.15 16.45 1.12
CA LYS A 1054 -5.92 17.91 0.95
C LYS A 1054 -5.32 18.54 2.21
N GLU A 1055 -5.89 18.24 3.38
CA GLU A 1055 -5.38 18.77 4.65
C GLU A 1055 -4.00 18.23 5.01
N MET A 1056 -3.67 16.99 4.65
CA MET A 1056 -2.35 16.43 4.87
C MET A 1056 -1.29 17.13 4.00
N ILE A 1057 -1.60 17.33 2.71
CA ILE A 1057 -0.71 18.05 1.79
C ILE A 1057 -0.47 19.48 2.26
N LYS A 1058 -1.50 20.20 2.72
CA LYS A 1058 -1.36 21.57 3.24
C LYS A 1058 -0.51 21.70 4.51
N ARG A 1059 -0.40 20.62 5.30
CA ARG A 1059 0.36 20.61 6.56
C ARG A 1059 1.84 20.32 6.36
N ALA A 1060 2.18 19.59 5.31
CA ALA A 1060 3.55 19.31 4.89
C ALA A 1060 4.17 20.55 4.24
#